data_AF-A0A1V6SF07-F1
#
_entry.id   AF-A0A1V6SF07-F1
#
_cell.length_a   1.000
_cell.length_b   1.000
_cell.length_c   1.000
_cell.angle_alpha   90.00
_cell.angle_beta   90.00
_cell.angle_gamma   90.00
#
_symmetry.space_group_name_H-M   'P 1'
#
loop_
_entity.id
_entity.type
_entity.pdbx_description
1 polymer ?
#
loop_
_entity_poly.entity_id
_entity_poly.type
_entity_poly.pdbx_seq_one_letter_code
_entity_poly.pdbx_strand_id
1 'polypeptide(L)'
;MAPRLGVNRRQAVERPVRTGRIAKTKKEQANKVSLDQLEAAVNNQAVEPVYGAPPAWAEGRQQLCDAIPWFRCTQGAMYHNEGFCYGFLVDADGGTRTYIDEEVIITRIGGCCTKDSGGNLTLEKNQDPDNALVQSIINTQKSQLAVGLVIGSKNKVLNRELPHRYNIMDWFHVTNVWFEKIGKKHGVKVRFEKLNLAEKSWWAAKDSLPPVPLDERDFETKPEILKCERCSTESVRLYEEGWMCLEPGCVGFWKIENAFPPAELTFNPDFLSFRSRPDPAIQPHYSLVPDLLSTLDEHAADVSTSRIAWKGIVCPMCFKCIRRTFWSGWKCDDDSIDGEKCASSCPFEKFMNMNPISLRMVLDHFELAPIKRAILFDRKFSIPEIDDNTLFPYRKLTYKLDGVGSITHFVSNKAINSRTNGPDDLFINLQRGDLGLKRFRLQSSLVAGTLTSHFAVNYGMPYKYVVSVDSKGFGEAPNDMLQALGRLSWATEKAVVCSGDKYLPPNELLTLGYFEEMKIGFHDDGESSLGPSIATLSLGAKATMFVRMKYKYFNGCTRRAEPKQIGTLLQDDPILKDCMFEGERRTLKEGFDAGDISQEEYDDSRRALSMGRKGKEAPVTIKMELHHGDLVVMHGENLQKYYEHSVVPENKLRFALTARYVKPDHVDAKEIKKGQFSLTPEQIYDGK
;
A
#
# COMPACT_ATOMS: atom_id res chain seq x y z
N MET A 1 -26.70 76.62 14.39
CA MET A 1 -25.94 77.89 14.25
C MET A 1 -24.82 77.90 15.29
N ALA A 2 -23.57 77.99 14.80
CA ALA A 2 -22.27 78.45 15.34
C ALA A 2 -22.01 78.64 16.87
N PRO A 3 -20.73 78.69 17.35
CA PRO A 3 -19.45 78.25 16.76
C PRO A 3 -18.47 77.55 17.76
N ARG A 4 -17.34 77.10 17.20
CA ARG A 4 -16.11 76.60 17.86
C ARG A 4 -15.40 77.65 18.74
N LEU A 5 -14.57 77.17 19.67
CA LEU A 5 -13.17 77.55 20.02
C LEU A 5 -12.77 76.64 21.22
N GLY A 6 -11.53 76.20 21.48
CA GLY A 6 -10.22 76.52 20.96
C GLY A 6 -9.20 75.45 21.39
N VAL A 7 -8.00 75.55 20.82
CA VAL A 7 -6.84 74.68 21.06
C VAL A 7 -6.04 75.24 22.24
N ASN A 8 -5.46 74.38 23.09
CA ASN A 8 -4.23 74.74 23.79
C ASN A 8 -3.25 73.56 23.94
N ARG A 9 -1.98 73.88 23.67
CA ARG A 9 -0.80 73.02 23.55
C ARG A 9 -0.08 72.79 24.89
N ARG A 10 0.85 71.82 24.83
CA ARG A 10 2.16 71.67 25.53
C ARG A 10 2.14 70.68 26.70
N GLN A 11 3.17 69.89 26.97
CA GLN A 11 4.41 69.45 26.31
C GLN A 11 4.95 68.32 27.20
N ALA A 12 5.55 67.26 26.64
CA ALA A 12 6.67 66.57 27.28
C ALA A 12 7.48 65.72 26.28
N VAL A 13 8.76 66.06 26.19
CA VAL A 13 9.93 65.38 25.60
C VAL A 13 10.87 65.27 26.83
N GLU A 14 11.58 64.22 27.22
CA GLU A 14 12.05 62.92 26.69
C GLU A 14 12.66 62.18 27.90
N ARG A 15 12.82 60.84 27.84
CA ARG A 15 14.09 60.09 28.08
C ARG A 15 13.86 58.55 28.12
N PRO A 16 14.91 57.72 27.92
CA PRO A 16 14.89 56.67 26.90
C PRO A 16 14.89 55.20 27.39
N VAL A 17 14.29 54.36 26.55
CA VAL A 17 14.57 52.97 26.10
C VAL A 17 15.53 52.07 26.91
N ARG A 18 15.07 50.88 27.34
CA ARG A 18 15.41 49.53 26.77
C ARG A 18 14.66 48.38 27.46
N THR A 19 13.64 47.85 26.78
CA THR A 19 13.54 46.51 26.15
C THR A 19 13.11 45.35 27.06
N GLY A 20 11.79 45.11 27.12
CA GLY A 20 11.16 43.84 27.47
C GLY A 20 10.33 43.32 26.29
N ARG A 21 10.37 42.01 26.06
CA ARG A 21 9.72 41.28 24.95
C ARG A 21 8.21 41.55 24.88
N ILE A 22 7.73 41.94 23.70
CA ILE A 22 6.30 41.97 23.34
C ILE A 22 6.08 41.04 22.16
N ALA A 23 5.02 40.24 22.27
CA ALA A 23 4.53 39.31 21.27
C ALA A 23 4.39 39.96 19.89
N LYS A 24 4.86 39.27 18.84
CA LYS A 24 4.57 39.67 17.46
C LYS A 24 3.12 39.33 17.12
N THR A 25 2.35 40.40 16.97
CA THR A 25 1.06 40.49 16.30
C THR A 25 1.09 39.86 14.90
N LYS A 26 -0.02 39.20 14.57
CA LYS A 26 -0.35 38.69 13.23
C LYS A 26 -0.10 39.77 12.19
N LYS A 27 0.77 39.48 11.23
CA LYS A 27 0.87 40.23 9.98
C LYS A 27 -0.42 39.94 9.20
N GLU A 28 -1.21 40.98 8.91
CA GLU A 28 -2.28 40.91 7.91
C GLU A 28 -1.65 40.42 6.61
N GLN A 29 -2.03 39.20 6.21
CA GLN A 29 -1.75 38.70 4.88
C GLN A 29 -2.59 39.53 3.91
N ALA A 30 -1.93 40.32 3.08
CA ALA A 30 -2.54 40.82 1.86
C ALA A 30 -3.10 39.62 1.09
N ASN A 31 -4.41 39.64 0.83
CA ASN A 31 -5.09 38.68 -0.03
C ASN A 31 -4.45 38.74 -1.42
N LYS A 32 -3.45 37.89 -1.66
CA LYS A 32 -3.08 37.47 -3.02
C LYS A 32 -4.16 36.51 -3.48
N VAL A 33 -5.15 37.05 -4.17
CA VAL A 33 -6.02 36.27 -5.05
C VAL A 33 -5.09 35.52 -6.01
N SER A 34 -5.13 34.19 -6.00
CA SER A 34 -4.33 33.39 -6.94
C SER A 34 -4.88 33.58 -8.35
N LEU A 35 -4.01 33.47 -9.36
CA LEU A 35 -4.45 33.47 -10.76
C LEU A 35 -5.54 32.40 -11.01
N ASP A 36 -5.53 31.31 -10.24
CA ASP A 36 -6.54 30.23 -10.31
C ASP A 36 -7.95 30.69 -9.92
N GLN A 37 -8.09 31.71 -9.05
CA GLN A 37 -9.40 32.26 -8.66
C GLN A 37 -9.95 33.25 -9.68
N LEU A 38 -9.10 33.84 -10.52
CA LEU A 38 -9.52 34.70 -11.64
C LEU A 38 -9.82 33.89 -12.90
N GLU A 39 -9.16 32.74 -13.11
CA GLU A 39 -9.50 31.80 -14.20
C GLU A 39 -10.81 31.04 -13.93
N ALA A 40 -11.14 30.76 -12.67
CA ALA A 40 -12.43 30.18 -12.28
C ALA A 40 -13.65 31.09 -12.60
N ALA A 41 -13.44 32.40 -12.78
CA ALA A 41 -14.50 33.35 -13.08
C ALA A 41 -14.76 33.54 -14.59
N VAL A 42 -13.92 32.96 -15.48
CA VAL A 42 -14.02 33.21 -16.94
C VAL A 42 -14.44 31.98 -17.75
N ASN A 43 -14.53 30.78 -17.15
CA ASN A 43 -14.93 29.57 -17.89
C ASN A 43 -16.00 28.72 -17.18
N ASN A 44 -17.13 29.35 -16.81
CA ASN A 44 -18.36 28.64 -16.48
C ASN A 44 -19.06 28.11 -17.74
N GLN A 45 -18.34 27.36 -18.59
CA GLN A 45 -18.99 26.46 -19.53
C GLN A 45 -19.46 25.25 -18.71
N ALA A 46 -20.78 25.12 -18.55
CA ALA A 46 -21.36 23.89 -18.02
C ALA A 46 -20.87 22.73 -18.89
N VAL A 47 -20.09 21.82 -18.29
CA VAL A 47 -19.57 20.64 -18.98
C VAL A 47 -20.76 19.74 -19.31
N GLU A 48 -20.84 19.24 -20.54
CA GLU A 48 -21.98 18.44 -20.98
C GLU A 48 -22.06 17.10 -20.20
N PRO A 49 -23.25 16.64 -19.80
CA PRO A 49 -23.42 15.33 -19.19
C PRO A 49 -23.16 14.19 -20.18
N VAL A 50 -22.75 13.04 -19.64
CA VAL A 50 -22.60 11.80 -20.42
C VAL A 50 -23.93 11.15 -20.77
N TYR A 51 -23.96 10.35 -21.84
CA TYR A 51 -25.12 9.62 -22.34
C TYR A 51 -25.63 8.53 -21.38
N GLY A 52 -24.71 7.77 -20.77
CA GLY A 52 -25.04 6.61 -19.95
C GLY A 52 -24.25 6.54 -18.66
N ALA A 53 -24.37 5.40 -17.98
CA ALA A 53 -23.62 5.09 -16.76
C ALA A 53 -22.50 4.09 -17.05
N PRO A 54 -21.38 4.15 -16.33
CA PRO A 54 -20.33 3.16 -16.47
C PRO A 54 -20.78 1.77 -15.97
N PRO A 55 -20.32 0.68 -16.60
CA PRO A 55 -20.64 -0.70 -16.17
C PRO A 55 -20.12 -1.03 -14.76
N ALA A 56 -19.06 -0.35 -14.30
CA ALA A 56 -18.65 -0.32 -12.91
C ALA A 56 -17.78 0.91 -12.61
N TRP A 57 -17.63 1.26 -11.33
CA TRP A 57 -16.92 2.47 -10.91
C TRP A 57 -16.25 2.31 -9.55
N ALA A 58 -15.41 3.28 -9.18
CA ALA A 58 -14.75 3.32 -7.88
C ALA A 58 -14.43 4.75 -7.43
N GLU A 59 -14.34 4.96 -6.12
CA GLU A 59 -13.83 6.21 -5.52
C GLU A 59 -12.31 6.21 -5.38
N GLY A 60 -11.73 5.04 -5.15
CA GLY A 60 -10.31 4.83 -4.92
C GLY A 60 -9.74 3.83 -5.91
N ARG A 61 -8.49 4.08 -6.32
CA ARG A 61 -7.76 3.16 -7.20
C ARG A 61 -7.57 1.76 -6.59
N GLN A 62 -7.45 1.68 -5.26
CA GLN A 62 -7.35 0.40 -4.57
C GLN A 62 -8.61 -0.46 -4.73
N GLN A 63 -9.80 0.15 -4.76
CA GLN A 63 -11.05 -0.58 -4.98
C GLN A 63 -11.06 -1.25 -6.37
N LEU A 64 -10.60 -0.54 -7.41
CA LEU A 64 -10.40 -1.14 -8.74
C LEU A 64 -9.41 -2.30 -8.69
N CYS A 65 -8.23 -2.08 -8.08
CA CYS A 65 -7.19 -3.11 -8.01
C CYS A 65 -7.61 -4.37 -7.26
N ASP A 66 -8.52 -4.23 -6.29
CA ASP A 66 -9.04 -5.35 -5.52
C ASP A 66 -10.14 -6.11 -6.31
N ALA A 67 -11.02 -5.40 -7.04
CA ALA A 67 -12.19 -5.99 -7.69
C ALA A 67 -12.02 -6.35 -9.18
N ILE A 68 -11.11 -5.70 -9.90
CA ILE A 68 -10.97 -5.80 -11.36
C ILE A 68 -9.67 -6.54 -11.72
N PRO A 69 -9.72 -7.78 -12.26
CA PRO A 69 -8.54 -8.62 -12.47
C PRO A 69 -7.61 -8.09 -13.56
N TRP A 70 -8.16 -7.44 -14.58
CA TRP A 70 -7.42 -6.82 -15.68
C TRP A 70 -6.88 -5.43 -15.34
N PHE A 71 -7.08 -4.92 -14.10
CA PHE A 71 -6.52 -3.64 -13.67
C PHE A 71 -6.01 -3.71 -12.23
N ARG A 72 -4.71 -4.01 -12.04
CA ARG A 72 -4.05 -4.02 -10.70
C ARG A 72 -2.92 -3.00 -10.58
N CYS A 73 -3.07 -1.87 -11.26
CA CYS A 73 -2.11 -0.78 -11.28
C CYS A 73 -2.39 0.20 -10.14
N THR A 74 -1.81 -0.04 -8.96
CA THR A 74 -1.94 0.85 -7.79
C THR A 74 -1.16 2.16 -7.97
N GLN A 75 -0.16 2.18 -8.84
CA GLN A 75 0.59 3.37 -9.25
C GLN A 75 0.88 3.34 -10.76
N GLY A 76 0.73 4.49 -11.43
CA GLY A 76 0.91 4.61 -12.89
C GLY A 76 -0.40 4.55 -13.66
N ALA A 77 -0.33 4.38 -14.98
CA ALA A 77 -1.49 4.33 -15.85
C ALA A 77 -1.77 2.91 -16.37
N MET A 78 -0.72 2.12 -16.61
CA MET A 78 -0.80 0.84 -17.31
C MET A 78 -0.58 -0.33 -16.36
N TYR A 79 -1.54 -1.24 -16.29
CA TYR A 79 -1.35 -2.54 -15.65
C TYR A 79 -0.78 -3.52 -16.68
N HIS A 80 0.44 -3.98 -16.42
CA HIS A 80 1.08 -4.99 -17.24
C HIS A 80 1.57 -6.16 -16.38
N ASN A 81 1.42 -7.37 -16.90
CA ASN A 81 1.90 -8.60 -16.29
C ASN A 81 2.36 -9.56 -17.40
N GLU A 82 3.38 -10.38 -17.13
CA GLU A 82 3.86 -11.41 -18.07
C GLU A 82 4.15 -10.89 -19.50
N GLY A 83 4.54 -9.62 -19.62
CA GLY A 83 4.86 -9.00 -20.91
C GLY A 83 3.65 -8.54 -21.74
N PHE A 84 2.46 -8.41 -21.14
CA PHE A 84 1.25 -7.89 -21.76
C PHE A 84 0.61 -6.78 -20.93
N CYS A 85 -0.11 -5.87 -21.59
CA CYS A 85 -0.95 -4.85 -20.99
C CYS A 85 -2.40 -5.37 -20.92
N TYR A 86 -2.97 -5.46 -19.74
CA TYR A 86 -4.36 -5.91 -19.55
C TYR A 86 -5.33 -4.75 -19.28
N GLY A 87 -4.82 -3.63 -18.74
CA GLY A 87 -5.67 -2.50 -18.40
C GLY A 87 -4.93 -1.18 -18.38
N PHE A 88 -5.67 -0.10 -18.67
CA PHE A 88 -5.13 1.24 -18.81
C PHE A 88 -6.04 2.28 -18.15
N LEU A 89 -5.44 3.25 -17.46
CA LEU A 89 -6.13 4.37 -16.83
C LEU A 89 -5.78 5.68 -17.52
N VAL A 90 -6.80 6.42 -17.91
CA VAL A 90 -6.71 7.78 -18.44
C VAL A 90 -7.33 8.74 -17.42
N ASP A 91 -6.51 9.60 -16.81
CA ASP A 91 -6.95 10.45 -15.70
C ASP A 91 -6.47 11.89 -15.90
N ALA A 92 -5.81 12.50 -14.92
CA ALA A 92 -5.43 13.92 -14.93
C ALA A 92 -4.42 14.31 -16.03
N ASP A 93 -3.60 13.37 -16.50
CA ASP A 93 -2.50 13.68 -17.42
C ASP A 93 -2.29 12.54 -18.44
N GLY A 94 -2.57 12.83 -19.71
CA GLY A 94 -2.29 11.96 -20.88
C GLY A 94 -1.09 12.42 -21.73
N GLY A 95 -0.40 13.48 -21.31
CA GLY A 95 0.65 14.15 -22.09
C GLY A 95 0.13 15.09 -23.19
N THR A 96 1.06 15.74 -23.88
CA THR A 96 0.79 16.61 -25.05
C THR A 96 0.06 15.83 -26.14
N ARG A 97 -0.90 16.43 -26.86
CA ARG A 97 -1.66 15.74 -27.93
C ARG A 97 -2.34 14.47 -27.44
N THR A 98 -3.04 14.57 -26.31
CA THR A 98 -3.99 13.55 -25.87
C THR A 98 -5.31 13.79 -26.60
N TYR A 99 -5.94 12.73 -27.08
CA TYR A 99 -7.21 12.78 -27.77
C TYR A 99 -8.14 11.72 -27.21
N ILE A 100 -9.41 12.07 -26.98
CA ILE A 100 -10.43 11.17 -26.46
C ILE A 100 -11.74 11.52 -27.17
N ASP A 101 -12.29 10.56 -27.91
CA ASP A 101 -13.65 10.61 -28.42
C ASP A 101 -14.48 9.42 -27.89
N GLU A 102 -15.60 9.12 -28.54
CA GLU A 102 -16.50 8.03 -28.17
C GLU A 102 -15.93 6.63 -28.47
N GLU A 103 -14.94 6.49 -29.35
CA GLU A 103 -14.44 5.20 -29.84
C GLU A 103 -12.90 5.09 -29.86
N VAL A 104 -12.17 6.20 -29.84
CA VAL A 104 -10.71 6.28 -29.95
C VAL A 104 -10.12 7.11 -28.83
N ILE A 105 -9.02 6.60 -28.29
CA ILE A 105 -8.27 7.21 -27.21
C ILE A 105 -6.79 7.20 -27.59
N ILE A 106 -6.19 8.37 -27.69
CA ILE A 106 -4.76 8.54 -27.88
C ILE A 106 -4.17 9.17 -26.65
N THR A 107 -3.21 8.48 -26.03
CA THR A 107 -2.56 8.95 -24.81
C THR A 107 -1.11 8.49 -24.77
N ARG A 108 -0.31 9.04 -23.85
CA ARG A 108 1.04 8.53 -23.59
C ARG A 108 1.01 7.36 -22.63
N ILE A 109 2.05 6.53 -22.66
CA ILE A 109 2.28 5.53 -21.60
C ILE A 109 3.07 6.14 -20.44
N GLY A 110 2.87 5.58 -19.24
CA GLY A 110 3.59 6.00 -18.03
C GLY A 110 5.03 5.49 -17.96
N GLY A 111 5.70 5.78 -16.84
CA GLY A 111 7.09 5.36 -16.59
C GLY A 111 8.13 6.34 -17.16
N CYS A 112 9.34 6.33 -16.60
CA CYS A 112 10.42 7.26 -16.96
C CYS A 112 10.06 8.74 -16.83
N CYS A 113 9.04 9.08 -16.04
CA CYS A 113 8.58 10.45 -15.80
C CYS A 113 8.82 10.86 -14.34
N THR A 114 9.01 12.16 -14.14
CA THR A 114 9.02 12.82 -12.83
C THR A 114 8.05 14.00 -12.83
N LYS A 115 7.64 14.46 -11.65
CA LYS A 115 6.84 15.68 -11.53
C LYS A 115 7.75 16.89 -11.53
N ASP A 116 7.42 17.89 -12.34
CA ASP A 116 8.07 19.20 -12.28
C ASP A 116 7.59 19.99 -11.04
N SER A 117 8.12 21.21 -10.86
CA SER A 117 7.74 22.10 -9.76
C SER A 117 6.27 22.55 -9.80
N GLY A 118 5.62 22.47 -10.96
CA GLY A 118 4.19 22.74 -11.14
C GLY A 118 3.31 21.50 -10.93
N GLY A 119 3.91 20.33 -10.66
CA GLY A 119 3.21 19.06 -10.47
C GLY A 119 2.89 18.29 -11.75
N ASN A 120 3.33 18.77 -12.92
CA ASN A 120 3.11 18.12 -14.22
C ASN A 120 4.12 16.99 -14.43
N LEU A 121 3.69 15.88 -15.03
CA LEU A 121 4.58 14.75 -15.31
C LEU A 121 5.38 14.99 -16.59
N THR A 122 6.70 15.15 -16.44
CA THR A 122 7.65 15.32 -17.53
C THR A 122 8.57 14.10 -17.64
N LEU A 123 9.05 13.78 -18.84
CA LEU A 123 9.97 12.67 -19.04
C LEU A 123 11.32 12.98 -18.38
N GLU A 124 11.77 12.10 -17.49
CA GLU A 124 13.09 12.11 -16.86
C GLU A 124 14.16 11.50 -17.78
N LYS A 125 13.80 10.43 -18.51
CA LYS A 125 14.66 9.75 -19.48
C LYS A 125 13.86 9.23 -20.66
N ASN A 126 14.55 8.79 -21.71
CA ASN A 126 13.93 8.15 -22.87
C ASN A 126 13.14 6.91 -22.47
N GLN A 127 11.99 6.71 -23.12
CA GLN A 127 11.30 5.42 -23.12
C GLN A 127 11.81 4.65 -24.34
N ASP A 128 12.75 3.73 -24.13
CA ASP A 128 13.37 2.99 -25.24
C ASP A 128 12.55 1.76 -25.64
N PRO A 129 12.69 1.27 -26.89
CA PRO A 129 11.97 0.08 -27.36
C PRO A 129 12.12 -1.13 -26.44
N ASP A 130 13.30 -1.37 -25.86
CA ASP A 130 13.58 -2.52 -24.99
C ASP A 130 13.01 -2.38 -23.57
N ASN A 131 12.37 -1.24 -23.24
CA ASN A 131 11.75 -1.05 -21.94
C ASN A 131 10.58 -2.03 -21.77
N ALA A 132 10.54 -2.76 -20.64
CA ALA A 132 9.51 -3.76 -20.37
C ALA A 132 8.06 -3.22 -20.49
N LEU A 133 7.84 -1.95 -20.15
CA LEU A 133 6.54 -1.29 -20.27
C LEU A 133 6.19 -1.06 -21.76
N VAL A 134 7.15 -0.60 -22.55
CA VAL A 134 7.01 -0.40 -24.00
C VAL A 134 6.78 -1.75 -24.72
N GLN A 135 7.59 -2.77 -24.39
CA GLN A 135 7.41 -4.12 -24.92
C GLN A 135 6.04 -4.70 -24.56
N SER A 136 5.53 -4.44 -23.35
CA SER A 136 4.24 -4.98 -22.94
C SER A 136 3.09 -4.47 -23.82
N ILE A 137 3.07 -3.16 -24.14
CA ILE A 137 2.01 -2.60 -25.00
C ILE A 137 2.18 -3.02 -26.47
N ILE A 138 3.41 -3.12 -26.97
CA ILE A 138 3.70 -3.62 -28.33
C ILE A 138 3.30 -5.09 -28.48
N ASN A 139 3.61 -5.93 -27.51
CA ASN A 139 3.23 -7.35 -27.52
C ASN A 139 1.70 -7.53 -27.47
N THR A 140 1.02 -6.66 -26.72
CA THR A 140 -0.45 -6.63 -26.66
C THR A 140 -1.05 -6.31 -28.02
N GLN A 141 -0.52 -5.28 -28.71
CA GLN A 141 -0.90 -4.95 -30.09
C GLN A 141 -0.71 -6.14 -31.03
N LYS A 142 0.49 -6.75 -31.03
CA LYS A 142 0.83 -7.87 -31.92
C LYS A 142 0.01 -9.13 -31.66
N SER A 143 -0.35 -9.36 -30.40
CA SER A 143 -1.08 -10.57 -29.99
C SER A 143 -2.59 -10.40 -30.04
N GLN A 144 -3.08 -9.24 -30.50
CA GLN A 144 -4.51 -8.96 -30.62
C GLN A 144 -5.26 -9.16 -29.28
N LEU A 145 -4.63 -8.80 -28.17
CA LEU A 145 -5.22 -8.89 -26.84
C LEU A 145 -6.01 -7.62 -26.51
N ALA A 146 -7.25 -7.76 -26.06
CA ALA A 146 -8.05 -6.60 -25.63
C ALA A 146 -7.55 -6.01 -24.29
N VAL A 147 -7.65 -4.70 -24.15
CA VAL A 147 -7.23 -3.91 -22.99
C VAL A 147 -8.46 -3.20 -22.41
N GLY A 148 -8.68 -3.36 -21.11
CA GLY A 148 -9.77 -2.69 -20.42
C GLY A 148 -9.37 -1.26 -20.05
N LEU A 149 -10.20 -0.28 -20.37
CA LEU A 149 -9.90 1.13 -20.06
C LEU A 149 -10.73 1.65 -18.89
N VAL A 150 -10.08 2.50 -18.09
CA VAL A 150 -10.70 3.27 -17.00
C VAL A 150 -10.46 4.74 -17.26
N ILE A 151 -11.49 5.57 -17.09
CA ILE A 151 -11.36 7.03 -17.12
C ILE A 151 -11.64 7.65 -15.75
N GLY A 152 -10.77 8.55 -15.32
CA GLY A 152 -10.93 9.28 -14.07
C GLY A 152 -11.54 10.67 -14.24
N SER A 153 -12.33 11.13 -13.27
CA SER A 153 -12.99 12.46 -13.28
C SER A 153 -12.06 13.67 -13.32
N LYS A 154 -10.75 13.47 -13.12
CA LYS A 154 -9.76 14.54 -13.31
C LYS A 154 -9.35 14.71 -14.76
N ASN A 155 -9.76 13.83 -15.67
CA ASN A 155 -9.54 14.01 -17.09
C ASN A 155 -10.31 15.24 -17.61
N LYS A 156 -9.58 16.15 -18.27
CA LYS A 156 -10.17 17.37 -18.87
C LYS A 156 -10.28 17.29 -20.39
N VAL A 157 -9.62 16.32 -21.02
CA VAL A 157 -9.58 16.16 -22.48
C VAL A 157 -10.93 15.69 -23.01
N LEU A 158 -11.59 14.77 -22.30
CA LEU A 158 -12.92 14.30 -22.69
C LEU A 158 -13.93 15.46 -22.69
N ASN A 159 -13.82 16.44 -21.78
CA ASN A 159 -14.76 17.55 -21.66
C ASN A 159 -16.24 17.11 -21.48
N ARG A 160 -16.48 16.06 -20.68
CA ARG A 160 -17.80 15.64 -20.19
C ARG A 160 -17.79 15.50 -18.67
N GLU A 161 -18.95 15.65 -18.03
CA GLU A 161 -19.11 15.39 -16.59
C GLU A 161 -19.12 13.88 -16.32
N LEU A 162 -18.08 13.38 -15.65
CA LEU A 162 -17.96 11.96 -15.31
C LEU A 162 -18.67 11.64 -13.98
N PRO A 163 -19.52 10.60 -13.91
CA PRO A 163 -20.35 10.34 -12.73
C PRO A 163 -19.58 10.00 -11.45
N HIS A 164 -18.42 9.34 -11.58
CA HIS A 164 -17.60 8.90 -10.44
C HIS A 164 -16.13 9.25 -10.59
N ARG A 165 -15.36 9.11 -9.50
CA ARG A 165 -13.92 9.40 -9.52
C ARG A 165 -13.14 8.54 -10.52
N TYR A 166 -13.46 7.24 -10.62
CA TYR A 166 -12.95 6.33 -11.64
C TYR A 166 -14.10 5.52 -12.24
N ASN A 167 -14.17 5.45 -13.57
CA ASN A 167 -15.27 4.86 -14.32
C ASN A 167 -14.68 3.85 -15.31
N ILE A 168 -15.16 2.61 -15.29
CA ILE A 168 -14.77 1.62 -16.31
C ILE A 168 -15.41 2.04 -17.64
N MET A 169 -14.63 2.06 -18.71
CA MET A 169 -15.09 2.45 -20.04
C MET A 169 -15.64 1.24 -20.79
N ASP A 170 -14.78 0.49 -21.45
CA ASP A 170 -15.07 -0.69 -22.26
C ASP A 170 -13.76 -1.45 -22.57
N TRP A 171 -13.84 -2.48 -23.40
CA TRP A 171 -12.71 -3.12 -24.05
C TRP A 171 -12.25 -2.37 -25.29
N PHE A 172 -10.94 -2.22 -25.40
CA PHE A 172 -10.27 -1.60 -26.53
C PHE A 172 -9.19 -2.53 -27.07
N HIS A 173 -8.79 -2.33 -28.32
CA HIS A 173 -7.56 -2.90 -28.85
C HIS A 173 -6.54 -1.81 -29.14
N VAL A 174 -5.27 -2.19 -29.10
CA VAL A 174 -4.17 -1.28 -29.42
C VAL A 174 -3.98 -1.30 -30.93
N THR A 175 -4.26 -0.18 -31.59
CA THR A 175 -4.13 -0.06 -33.05
C THR A 175 -2.75 0.44 -33.46
N ASN A 176 -2.17 1.35 -32.67
CA ASN A 176 -0.85 1.92 -32.94
C ASN A 176 -0.09 2.19 -31.64
N VAL A 177 1.23 1.95 -31.67
CA VAL A 177 2.20 2.38 -30.67
C VAL A 177 3.34 3.09 -31.42
N TRP A 178 3.68 4.32 -31.02
CA TRP A 178 4.73 5.09 -31.69
C TRP A 178 5.52 5.97 -30.72
N PHE A 179 6.67 6.45 -31.18
CA PHE A 179 7.52 7.36 -30.43
C PHE A 179 7.31 8.80 -30.89
N GLU A 180 7.15 9.71 -29.94
CA GLU A 180 7.18 11.15 -30.16
C GLU A 180 8.43 11.76 -29.53
N LYS A 181 9.01 12.77 -30.18
CA LYS A 181 10.06 13.57 -29.58
C LYS A 181 9.46 14.62 -28.64
N ILE A 182 9.92 14.61 -27.39
CA ILE A 182 9.50 15.52 -26.33
C ILE A 182 10.76 16.21 -25.80
N GLY A 183 10.99 17.43 -26.30
CA GLY A 183 12.22 18.18 -26.03
C GLY A 183 13.46 17.43 -26.55
N LYS A 184 14.37 17.05 -25.65
CA LYS A 184 15.58 16.27 -25.97
C LYS A 184 15.39 14.76 -25.84
N LYS A 185 14.20 14.31 -25.46
CA LYS A 185 13.89 12.91 -25.16
C LYS A 185 12.84 12.38 -26.13
N HIS A 186 12.60 11.08 -26.11
CA HIS A 186 11.46 10.47 -26.77
C HIS A 186 10.57 9.70 -25.77
N GLY A 187 9.27 9.81 -25.99
CA GLY A 187 8.23 9.14 -25.22
C GLY A 187 7.30 8.36 -26.15
N VAL A 188 6.60 7.39 -25.58
CA VAL A 188 5.71 6.50 -26.34
C VAL A 188 4.26 6.95 -26.18
N LYS A 189 3.58 6.96 -27.32
CA LYS A 189 2.15 7.15 -27.48
C LYS A 189 1.50 5.85 -27.90
N VAL A 190 0.23 5.73 -27.52
CA VAL A 190 -0.61 4.59 -27.84
C VAL A 190 -1.97 5.09 -28.30
N ARG A 191 -2.51 4.44 -29.34
CA ARG A 191 -3.89 4.61 -29.82
C ARG A 191 -4.68 3.36 -29.46
N PHE A 192 -5.74 3.56 -28.70
CA PHE A 192 -6.76 2.57 -28.40
C PHE A 192 -7.99 2.83 -29.24
N GLU A 193 -8.61 1.76 -29.71
CA GLU A 193 -9.88 1.79 -30.43
C GLU A 193 -10.86 0.84 -29.74
N LYS A 194 -12.09 1.28 -29.53
CA LYS A 194 -13.14 0.52 -28.84
C LYS A 194 -13.50 -0.70 -29.69
N LEU A 195 -13.64 -1.86 -29.05
CA LEU A 195 -13.98 -3.09 -29.75
C LEU A 195 -15.41 -3.10 -30.28
N ASN A 196 -16.37 -2.72 -29.43
CA ASN A 196 -17.78 -2.71 -29.81
C ASN A 196 -18.17 -1.35 -30.43
N LEU A 197 -17.98 -1.24 -31.75
CA LEU A 197 -18.35 -0.07 -32.55
C LEU A 197 -19.87 0.01 -32.83
N ALA A 198 -20.63 -1.07 -32.61
CA ALA A 198 -22.08 -1.06 -32.81
C ALA A 198 -22.82 -0.37 -31.65
N GLU A 199 -22.23 -0.35 -30.46
CA GLU A 199 -22.83 0.24 -29.27
C GLU A 199 -22.32 1.66 -29.02
N LYS A 200 -23.26 2.56 -28.70
CA LYS A 200 -22.93 3.92 -28.28
C LYS A 200 -22.17 3.88 -26.95
N SER A 201 -21.09 4.63 -26.86
CA SER A 201 -20.30 4.70 -25.63
C SER A 201 -21.06 5.46 -24.55
N TRP A 202 -21.03 4.94 -23.31
CA TRP A 202 -21.74 5.60 -22.21
C TRP A 202 -21.18 7.01 -21.91
N TRP A 203 -19.90 7.26 -22.22
CA TRP A 203 -19.23 8.55 -22.08
C TRP A 203 -19.44 9.51 -23.26
N ALA A 204 -20.26 9.11 -24.23
CA ALA A 204 -20.71 9.99 -25.31
C ALA A 204 -21.45 11.22 -24.78
N ALA A 205 -21.54 12.25 -25.62
CA ALA A 205 -22.42 13.38 -25.35
C ALA A 205 -23.88 12.90 -25.24
N LYS A 206 -24.64 13.44 -24.28
CA LYS A 206 -26.00 12.97 -23.97
C LYS A 206 -26.91 12.99 -25.19
N ASP A 207 -26.80 14.07 -25.97
CA ASP A 207 -27.64 14.31 -27.14
C ASP A 207 -26.94 13.94 -28.47
N SER A 208 -25.78 13.26 -28.43
CA SER A 208 -25.11 12.83 -29.67
C SER A 208 -25.90 11.74 -30.41
N LEU A 209 -25.71 11.66 -31.72
CA LEU A 209 -26.34 10.65 -32.55
C LEU A 209 -25.84 9.24 -32.20
N PRO A 210 -26.63 8.19 -32.47
CA PRO A 210 -26.16 6.81 -32.40
C PRO A 210 -24.96 6.58 -33.35
N PRO A 211 -24.10 5.59 -33.05
CA PRO A 211 -23.04 5.17 -33.96
C PRO A 211 -23.61 4.76 -35.32
N VAL A 212 -22.86 5.04 -36.39
CA VAL A 212 -23.20 4.57 -37.74
C VAL A 212 -23.23 3.03 -37.75
N PRO A 213 -24.24 2.38 -38.36
CA PRO A 213 -24.29 0.92 -38.49
C PRO A 213 -23.01 0.35 -39.12
N LEU A 214 -22.58 -0.83 -38.68
CA LEU A 214 -21.30 -1.40 -39.12
C LEU A 214 -21.23 -1.63 -40.64
N ASP A 215 -22.35 -1.93 -41.29
CA ASP A 215 -22.45 -2.14 -42.74
C ASP A 215 -22.37 -0.85 -43.56
N GLU A 216 -22.62 0.30 -42.93
CA GLU A 216 -22.55 1.64 -43.55
C GLU A 216 -21.23 2.37 -43.27
N ARG A 217 -20.36 1.79 -42.42
CA ARG A 217 -19.07 2.39 -42.04
C ARG A 217 -17.99 2.19 -43.10
N ASP A 218 -17.15 3.21 -43.25
CA ASP A 218 -15.92 3.13 -44.02
C ASP A 218 -14.79 2.51 -43.18
N PHE A 219 -14.34 1.32 -43.58
CA PHE A 219 -13.17 0.64 -43.02
C PHE A 219 -12.00 0.56 -44.01
N GLU A 220 -12.19 1.08 -45.23
CA GLU A 220 -11.26 0.92 -46.34
C GLU A 220 -10.33 2.13 -46.47
N THR A 221 -10.79 3.34 -46.10
CA THR A 221 -9.96 4.54 -46.04
C THR A 221 -8.97 4.46 -44.88
N LYS A 222 -7.77 3.96 -45.17
CA LYS A 222 -6.68 3.81 -44.20
C LYS A 222 -5.81 5.06 -44.15
N PRO A 223 -5.23 5.39 -42.98
CA PRO A 223 -4.24 6.45 -42.90
C PRO A 223 -3.02 6.09 -43.76
N GLU A 224 -2.40 7.11 -44.35
CA GLU A 224 -1.24 6.97 -45.22
C GLU A 224 -0.06 6.32 -44.46
N ILE A 225 0.52 5.25 -45.01
CA ILE A 225 1.71 4.58 -44.47
C ILE A 225 2.83 4.74 -45.49
N LEU A 226 3.94 5.36 -45.08
CA LEU A 226 5.13 5.47 -45.91
C LEU A 226 6.31 4.78 -45.27
N LYS A 227 7.22 4.31 -46.12
CA LYS A 227 8.47 3.64 -45.72
C LYS A 227 9.60 4.67 -45.65
N CYS A 228 10.30 4.72 -44.53
CA CYS A 228 11.45 5.62 -44.38
C CYS A 228 12.61 5.19 -45.29
N GLU A 229 13.10 6.09 -46.14
CA GLU A 229 14.25 5.82 -47.02
C GLU A 229 15.55 5.53 -46.27
N ARG A 230 15.67 5.93 -44.99
CA ARG A 230 16.92 5.80 -44.22
C ARG A 230 17.00 4.53 -43.38
N CYS A 231 15.93 4.18 -42.67
CA CYS A 231 15.88 2.99 -41.81
C CYS A 231 15.02 1.87 -42.38
N SER A 232 14.31 2.10 -43.50
CA SER A 232 13.37 1.16 -44.11
C SER A 232 12.18 0.75 -43.23
N THR A 233 11.98 1.37 -42.07
CA THR A 233 10.81 1.16 -41.21
C THR A 233 9.61 1.92 -41.77
N GLU A 234 8.45 1.28 -41.78
CA GLU A 234 7.18 1.92 -42.11
C GLU A 234 6.70 2.80 -40.95
N SER A 235 6.10 3.94 -41.28
CA SER A 235 5.47 4.83 -40.30
C SER A 235 4.16 5.34 -40.87
N VAL A 236 3.15 5.41 -40.02
CA VAL A 236 1.86 6.00 -40.36
C VAL A 236 1.96 7.52 -40.32
N ARG A 237 1.25 8.23 -41.21
CA ARG A 237 1.09 9.67 -41.15
C ARG A 237 0.12 10.03 -40.03
N LEU A 238 0.67 10.42 -38.90
CA LEU A 238 -0.09 10.76 -37.69
C LEU A 238 -0.65 12.18 -37.71
N TYR A 239 0.05 13.11 -38.35
CA TYR A 239 -0.24 14.54 -38.26
C TYR A 239 -0.47 15.15 -39.64
N GLU A 240 -1.30 16.20 -39.65
CA GLU A 240 -1.70 16.90 -40.85
C GLU A 240 -0.50 17.59 -41.51
N GLU A 241 0.39 18.16 -40.70
CA GLU A 241 1.55 18.94 -41.12
C GLU A 241 2.54 18.15 -41.97
N GLY A 242 2.53 16.83 -41.90
CA GLY A 242 3.32 15.98 -42.78
C GLY A 242 3.71 14.64 -42.17
N TRP A 243 4.18 13.74 -43.03
CA TRP A 243 4.70 12.44 -42.61
C TRP A 243 6.08 12.57 -41.95
N MET A 244 6.34 11.72 -40.95
CA MET A 244 7.62 11.63 -40.24
C MET A 244 7.99 10.17 -39.98
N CYS A 245 9.30 9.89 -39.95
CA CYS A 245 9.79 8.63 -39.42
C CYS A 245 9.59 8.59 -37.89
N LEU A 246 8.95 7.53 -37.39
CA LEU A 246 8.61 7.33 -35.97
C LEU A 246 9.59 6.40 -35.24
N GLU A 247 10.64 5.93 -35.91
CA GLU A 247 11.67 5.06 -35.36
C GLU A 247 12.74 5.87 -34.62
N PRO A 248 12.82 5.82 -33.27
CA PRO A 248 13.74 6.65 -32.49
C PRO A 248 15.22 6.43 -32.80
N GLY A 249 15.60 5.25 -33.32
CA GLY A 249 16.96 4.95 -33.77
C GLY A 249 17.34 5.58 -35.12
N CYS A 250 16.38 6.15 -35.87
CA CYS A 250 16.61 6.68 -37.20
C CYS A 250 17.11 8.13 -37.19
N VAL A 251 18.08 8.48 -38.05
CA VAL A 251 18.52 9.87 -38.25
C VAL A 251 17.43 10.79 -38.83
N GLY A 252 16.39 10.19 -39.44
CA GLY A 252 15.18 10.85 -39.92
C GLY A 252 14.06 10.94 -38.88
N PHE A 253 14.28 10.44 -37.66
CA PHE A 253 13.27 10.46 -36.59
C PHE A 253 12.75 11.87 -36.31
N TRP A 254 11.42 12.00 -36.28
CA TRP A 254 10.72 13.24 -35.90
C TRP A 254 11.13 14.46 -36.74
N LYS A 255 11.16 14.30 -38.06
CA LYS A 255 11.45 15.36 -39.04
C LYS A 255 10.47 15.31 -40.20
N ILE A 256 9.98 16.48 -40.61
CA ILE A 256 9.19 16.70 -41.83
C ILE A 256 10.13 17.34 -42.85
N GLU A 257 10.28 16.75 -44.03
CA GLU A 257 11.17 17.26 -45.09
C GLU A 257 12.60 17.63 -44.61
N ASN A 258 13.15 16.82 -43.70
CA ASN A 258 14.45 17.04 -43.01
C ASN A 258 14.52 18.20 -42.01
N ALA A 259 13.45 18.94 -41.78
CA ALA A 259 13.32 19.96 -40.74
C ALA A 259 12.63 19.42 -39.48
N PHE A 260 12.81 20.10 -38.34
CA PHE A 260 12.01 19.80 -37.15
C PHE A 260 10.56 20.24 -37.38
N PRO A 261 9.57 19.45 -36.93
CA PRO A 261 8.18 19.83 -37.04
C PRO A 261 7.87 21.07 -36.18
N PRO A 262 6.76 21.78 -36.48
CA PRO A 262 6.21 22.80 -35.61
C PRO A 262 5.97 22.28 -34.18
N ALA A 263 5.93 23.20 -33.20
CA ALA A 263 5.72 22.83 -31.79
C ALA A 263 4.33 22.23 -31.55
N GLU A 264 3.32 22.84 -32.18
CA GLU A 264 1.95 22.37 -32.19
C GLU A 264 1.72 21.52 -33.44
N LEU A 265 1.16 20.32 -33.26
CA LEU A 265 0.85 19.37 -34.33
C LEU A 265 -0.60 18.96 -34.21
N THR A 266 -1.29 18.90 -35.34
CA THR A 266 -2.69 18.47 -35.43
C THR A 266 -2.74 17.05 -35.95
N PHE A 267 -3.49 16.17 -35.29
CA PHE A 267 -3.67 14.82 -35.82
C PHE A 267 -4.35 14.87 -37.19
N ASN A 268 -3.84 14.07 -38.12
CA ASN A 268 -4.42 13.95 -39.45
C ASN A 268 -5.86 13.37 -39.34
N PRO A 269 -6.86 13.94 -40.04
CA PRO A 269 -8.24 13.50 -39.95
C PRO A 269 -8.44 12.03 -40.28
N ASP A 270 -7.75 11.49 -41.29
CA ASP A 270 -7.88 10.07 -41.69
C ASP A 270 -7.36 9.15 -40.58
N PHE A 271 -6.29 9.55 -39.87
CA PHE A 271 -5.79 8.79 -38.72
C PHE A 271 -6.76 8.81 -37.52
N LEU A 272 -7.39 9.94 -37.25
CA LEU A 272 -8.38 10.06 -36.16
C LEU A 272 -9.68 9.33 -36.48
N SER A 273 -10.20 9.46 -37.70
CA SER A 273 -11.50 8.92 -38.11
C SER A 273 -11.44 7.43 -38.42
N PHE A 274 -10.28 6.89 -38.80
CA PHE A 274 -10.13 5.48 -39.14
C PHE A 274 -10.62 4.55 -38.03
N ARG A 275 -11.35 3.50 -38.40
CA ARG A 275 -11.69 2.38 -37.53
C ARG A 275 -11.29 1.08 -38.21
N SER A 276 -10.84 0.10 -37.44
CA SER A 276 -10.58 -1.23 -37.98
C SER A 276 -11.90 -1.98 -38.14
N ARG A 277 -11.99 -2.84 -39.16
CA ARG A 277 -13.12 -3.78 -39.26
C ARG A 277 -13.13 -4.66 -37.98
N PRO A 278 -14.29 -4.85 -37.32
CA PRO A 278 -14.37 -5.69 -36.13
C PRO A 278 -13.80 -7.08 -36.39
N ASP A 279 -12.82 -7.49 -35.58
CA ASP A 279 -12.14 -8.77 -35.69
C ASP A 279 -12.51 -9.66 -34.50
N PRO A 280 -13.24 -10.78 -34.72
CA PRO A 280 -13.64 -11.67 -33.64
C PRO A 280 -12.45 -12.37 -32.97
N ALA A 281 -11.25 -12.36 -33.55
CA ALA A 281 -10.04 -12.89 -32.91
C ALA A 281 -9.55 -12.00 -31.76
N ILE A 282 -9.90 -10.71 -31.75
CA ILE A 282 -9.51 -9.79 -30.69
C ILE A 282 -10.43 -10.00 -29.48
N GLN A 283 -9.92 -10.69 -28.47
CA GLN A 283 -10.71 -11.08 -27.29
C GLN A 283 -10.03 -10.62 -25.99
N PRO A 284 -10.81 -10.28 -24.96
CA PRO A 284 -10.27 -10.05 -23.63
C PRO A 284 -9.95 -11.36 -22.92
N HIS A 285 -8.94 -11.32 -22.04
CA HIS A 285 -8.63 -12.46 -21.17
C HIS A 285 -9.63 -12.62 -20.00
N TYR A 286 -10.32 -11.55 -19.62
CA TYR A 286 -11.24 -11.50 -18.49
C TYR A 286 -12.58 -10.88 -18.91
N SER A 287 -13.63 -11.05 -18.11
CA SER A 287 -14.86 -10.25 -18.24
C SER A 287 -14.58 -8.77 -17.89
N LEU A 288 -15.28 -7.84 -18.55
CA LEU A 288 -15.13 -6.39 -18.29
C LEU A 288 -15.44 -6.08 -16.82
N VAL A 289 -16.57 -6.60 -16.35
CA VAL A 289 -16.97 -6.60 -14.95
C VAL A 289 -17.11 -8.05 -14.50
N PRO A 290 -16.20 -8.57 -13.65
CA PRO A 290 -16.28 -9.94 -13.18
C PRO A 290 -17.39 -10.12 -12.13
N ASP A 291 -18.13 -11.22 -12.22
CA ASP A 291 -19.04 -11.66 -11.16
C ASP A 291 -18.36 -12.72 -10.29
N LEU A 292 -17.50 -12.25 -9.38
CA LEU A 292 -16.80 -13.15 -8.46
C LEU A 292 -17.77 -13.94 -7.57
N LEU A 293 -18.88 -13.32 -7.14
CA LEU A 293 -19.83 -13.95 -6.22
C LEU A 293 -20.47 -15.20 -6.82
N SER A 294 -20.79 -15.17 -8.12
CA SER A 294 -21.34 -16.35 -8.82
C SER A 294 -20.39 -17.56 -8.87
N THR A 295 -19.09 -17.33 -8.68
CA THR A 295 -18.05 -18.37 -8.79
C THR A 295 -17.59 -18.93 -7.45
N LEU A 296 -18.00 -18.32 -6.33
CA LEU A 296 -17.65 -18.77 -4.99
C LEU A 296 -18.65 -19.83 -4.52
N ASP A 297 -18.20 -21.08 -4.39
CA ASP A 297 -18.99 -22.13 -3.73
C ASP A 297 -18.94 -21.95 -2.21
N GLU A 298 -20.02 -21.43 -1.63
CA GLU A 298 -20.13 -21.23 -0.18
C GLU A 298 -20.27 -22.54 0.62
N HIS A 299 -20.55 -23.65 -0.06
CA HIS A 299 -20.60 -24.98 0.56
C HIS A 299 -19.22 -25.63 0.65
N ALA A 300 -18.25 -25.16 -0.13
CA ALA A 300 -16.87 -25.60 -0.03
C ALA A 300 -16.20 -25.02 1.23
N ALA A 301 -15.61 -25.90 2.05
CA ALA A 301 -15.17 -25.56 3.40
C ALA A 301 -14.00 -24.54 3.45
N ASP A 302 -13.15 -24.51 2.43
CA ASP A 302 -11.90 -23.73 2.40
C ASP A 302 -11.98 -22.45 1.55
N VAL A 303 -12.96 -22.36 0.64
CA VAL A 303 -13.12 -21.23 -0.29
C VAL A 303 -13.17 -19.89 0.43
N SER A 304 -13.85 -19.80 1.58
CA SER A 304 -14.03 -18.54 2.34
C SER A 304 -12.72 -17.89 2.83
N THR A 305 -11.65 -18.69 2.94
CA THR A 305 -10.31 -18.29 3.41
C THR A 305 -9.23 -18.40 2.33
N SER A 306 -9.60 -18.84 1.13
CA SER A 306 -8.69 -18.94 -0.01
C SER A 306 -8.23 -17.57 -0.49
N ARG A 307 -7.17 -17.56 -1.30
CA ARG A 307 -6.61 -16.34 -1.88
C ARG A 307 -7.61 -15.52 -2.71
N ILE A 308 -8.51 -16.21 -3.42
CA ILE A 308 -9.48 -15.57 -4.31
C ILE A 308 -10.58 -14.85 -3.52
N ALA A 309 -10.96 -15.39 -2.36
CA ALA A 309 -12.01 -14.81 -1.54
C ALA A 309 -11.62 -13.47 -0.91
N TRP A 310 -10.36 -13.05 -0.97
CA TRP A 310 -9.94 -11.73 -0.47
C TRP A 310 -10.29 -10.58 -1.40
N LYS A 311 -10.52 -10.91 -2.67
CA LYS A 311 -10.67 -9.92 -3.72
C LYS A 311 -11.89 -9.04 -3.45
N GLY A 312 -11.83 -7.86 -4.02
CA GLY A 312 -13.00 -7.01 -4.11
C GLY A 312 -14.03 -7.64 -5.03
N ILE A 313 -15.24 -7.12 -4.94
CA ILE A 313 -16.34 -7.46 -5.84
C ILE A 313 -16.90 -6.17 -6.43
N VAL A 314 -17.66 -6.29 -7.51
CA VAL A 314 -18.50 -5.20 -7.99
C VAL A 314 -19.89 -5.36 -7.36
N CYS A 315 -20.38 -4.31 -6.71
CA CYS A 315 -21.68 -4.31 -6.07
C CYS A 315 -22.77 -4.53 -7.13
N PRO A 316 -23.63 -5.55 -6.99
CA PRO A 316 -24.66 -5.86 -7.99
C PRO A 316 -25.81 -4.84 -8.01
N MET A 317 -25.92 -3.98 -6.99
CA MET A 317 -26.97 -2.97 -6.90
C MET A 317 -26.55 -1.61 -7.49
N CYS A 318 -25.33 -1.17 -7.22
CA CYS A 318 -24.86 0.17 -7.61
C CYS A 318 -23.61 0.16 -8.48
N PHE A 319 -23.04 -1.01 -8.80
CA PHE A 319 -21.86 -1.19 -9.65
C PHE A 319 -20.55 -0.57 -9.13
N LYS A 320 -20.52 -0.20 -7.84
CA LYS A 320 -19.30 0.22 -7.15
C LYS A 320 -18.35 -0.96 -6.94
N CYS A 321 -17.07 -0.77 -7.20
CA CYS A 321 -16.02 -1.69 -6.78
C CYS A 321 -15.85 -1.58 -5.27
N ILE A 322 -16.07 -2.68 -4.55
CA ILE A 322 -16.05 -2.74 -3.09
C ILE A 322 -15.02 -3.78 -2.65
N ARG A 323 -14.39 -3.51 -1.50
CA ARG A 323 -13.27 -4.32 -0.99
C ARG A 323 -13.78 -5.26 0.09
N ARG A 324 -13.11 -6.41 0.28
CA ARG A 324 -13.36 -7.25 1.45
C ARG A 324 -12.74 -6.57 2.66
N THR A 325 -13.52 -5.81 3.41
CA THR A 325 -13.08 -5.18 4.66
C THR A 325 -13.32 -6.10 5.86
N PHE A 326 -14.42 -6.84 5.88
CA PHE A 326 -14.81 -7.67 7.01
C PHE A 326 -14.32 -9.10 6.86
N TRP A 327 -13.99 -9.75 7.98
CA TRP A 327 -13.61 -11.16 8.00
C TRP A 327 -14.58 -12.05 7.23
N SER A 328 -15.88 -11.83 7.42
CA SER A 328 -16.95 -12.61 6.79
C SER A 328 -17.37 -12.11 5.41
N GLY A 329 -16.95 -10.93 4.94
CA GLY A 329 -17.37 -10.47 3.61
C GLY A 329 -17.31 -8.96 3.35
N TRP A 330 -18.31 -8.47 2.60
CA TRP A 330 -18.32 -7.16 1.97
C TRP A 330 -19.55 -6.34 2.37
N LYS A 331 -19.35 -5.03 2.49
CA LYS A 331 -20.42 -4.02 2.58
C LYS A 331 -20.10 -2.88 1.61
N CYS A 332 -21.10 -2.40 0.89
CA CYS A 332 -20.88 -1.40 -0.15
C CYS A 332 -20.44 -0.02 0.40
N ASP A 333 -21.02 0.37 1.54
CA ASP A 333 -20.88 1.73 2.09
C ASP A 333 -20.04 1.83 3.36
N ASP A 334 -19.22 0.82 3.61
CA ASP A 334 -18.20 0.84 4.66
C ASP A 334 -17.03 1.81 4.36
N ASP A 335 -17.14 2.60 3.29
CA ASP A 335 -16.09 3.47 2.79
C ASP A 335 -16.25 4.95 3.08
N SER A 336 -17.29 5.34 3.83
CA SER A 336 -17.53 6.73 4.24
C SER A 336 -16.33 7.27 5.03
N ILE A 337 -15.65 8.25 4.42
CA ILE A 337 -14.37 8.77 4.93
C ILE A 337 -14.58 9.74 6.09
N ASP A 338 -15.75 10.37 6.23
CA ASP A 338 -15.91 11.53 7.12
C ASP A 338 -17.27 11.63 7.84
N GLY A 339 -17.95 10.51 8.14
CA GLY A 339 -19.20 10.56 8.92
C GLY A 339 -20.37 11.35 8.29
N GLU A 340 -20.16 12.00 7.15
CA GLU A 340 -21.21 12.56 6.30
C GLU A 340 -21.93 11.39 5.64
N LYS A 341 -23.10 11.07 6.20
CA LYS A 341 -24.05 10.15 5.59
C LYS A 341 -24.41 10.70 4.21
N CYS A 342 -23.96 10.02 3.17
CA CYS A 342 -24.52 10.21 1.84
C CYS A 342 -26.02 9.89 1.90
N ALA A 343 -26.87 10.77 1.36
CA ALA A 343 -28.33 10.65 1.43
C ALA A 343 -28.88 9.38 0.74
N SER A 344 -28.06 8.67 -0.03
CA SER A 344 -28.39 7.43 -0.73
C SER A 344 -27.31 6.36 -0.52
N SER A 345 -27.18 5.86 0.71
CA SER A 345 -26.26 4.76 0.98
C SER A 345 -26.80 3.45 0.38
N CYS A 346 -26.05 2.80 -0.51
CA CYS A 346 -26.35 1.49 -1.05
C CYS A 346 -26.36 0.44 0.08
N PRO A 347 -27.50 -0.25 0.31
CA PRO A 347 -27.65 -1.17 1.44
C PRO A 347 -27.00 -2.54 1.21
N PHE A 348 -26.31 -2.74 0.08
CA PHE A 348 -25.77 -4.04 -0.28
C PHE A 348 -24.70 -4.51 0.71
N GLU A 349 -24.92 -5.72 1.24
CA GLU A 349 -23.96 -6.48 2.01
C GLU A 349 -23.98 -7.95 1.57
N LYS A 350 -22.81 -8.58 1.60
CA LYS A 350 -22.65 -10.00 1.31
C LYS A 350 -21.69 -10.59 2.33
N PHE A 351 -22.21 -11.44 3.21
CA PHE A 351 -21.42 -12.20 4.16
C PHE A 351 -21.46 -13.68 3.77
N MET A 352 -20.27 -14.28 3.71
CA MET A 352 -20.09 -15.69 3.43
C MET A 352 -20.21 -16.51 4.70
N ASN A 353 -20.61 -17.77 4.54
CA ASN A 353 -20.50 -18.73 5.61
C ASN A 353 -19.02 -19.05 5.91
N MET A 354 -18.56 -18.67 7.10
CA MET A 354 -17.19 -18.94 7.54
C MET A 354 -17.09 -20.33 8.16
N ASN A 355 -17.07 -21.36 7.30
CA ASN A 355 -16.92 -22.75 7.73
C ASN A 355 -15.60 -22.93 8.51
N PRO A 356 -15.63 -23.47 9.75
CA PRO A 356 -14.41 -23.72 10.51
C PRO A 356 -13.50 -24.72 9.79
N ILE A 357 -12.24 -24.33 9.62
CA ILE A 357 -11.20 -25.16 9.04
C ILE A 357 -10.68 -26.10 10.12
N SER A 358 -10.64 -27.40 9.79
CA SER A 358 -10.03 -28.41 10.64
C SER A 358 -8.54 -28.15 10.85
N LEU A 359 -8.04 -28.37 12.07
CA LEU A 359 -6.61 -28.35 12.38
C LEU A 359 -5.79 -29.21 11.40
N ARG A 360 -6.35 -30.32 10.92
CA ARG A 360 -5.65 -31.22 9.98
C ARG A 360 -5.36 -30.57 8.63
N MET A 361 -6.17 -29.60 8.19
CA MET A 361 -5.94 -28.88 6.94
C MET A 361 -4.77 -27.91 7.06
N VAL A 362 -4.60 -27.29 8.23
CA VAL A 362 -3.56 -26.29 8.47
C VAL A 362 -2.24 -26.85 8.99
N LEU A 363 -2.27 -28.07 9.56
CA LEU A 363 -1.09 -28.79 10.04
C LEU A 363 -0.79 -29.95 9.08
N ASP A 364 0.43 -30.06 8.56
CA ASP A 364 0.80 -31.02 7.51
C ASP A 364 1.59 -32.26 8.02
N HIS A 365 1.74 -32.40 9.34
CA HIS A 365 2.43 -33.53 9.97
C HIS A 365 1.55 -34.78 10.11
N PHE A 366 2.15 -35.96 10.34
CA PHE A 366 1.38 -37.20 10.56
C PHE A 366 0.51 -37.12 11.82
N GLU A 367 1.07 -36.65 12.94
CA GLU A 367 0.33 -36.25 14.14
C GLU A 367 -0.06 -34.76 14.08
N LEU A 368 -1.00 -34.29 14.91
CA LEU A 368 -1.35 -32.86 15.01
C LEU A 368 -0.23 -32.04 15.67
N ALA A 369 0.47 -32.62 16.65
CA ALA A 369 1.64 -32.02 17.26
C ALA A 369 2.61 -33.12 17.74
N PRO A 370 3.93 -32.86 17.71
CA PRO A 370 4.92 -33.83 18.17
C PRO A 370 4.94 -33.90 19.71
N ILE A 371 5.40 -35.03 20.24
CA ILE A 371 5.75 -35.17 21.67
C ILE A 371 6.92 -34.23 22.02
N LYS A 372 7.95 -34.23 21.17
CA LYS A 372 9.09 -33.29 21.24
C LYS A 372 9.42 -32.82 19.84
N ARG A 373 9.51 -31.51 19.65
CA ARG A 373 9.86 -30.93 18.36
C ARG A 373 11.37 -31.00 18.14
N ALA A 374 11.79 -31.70 17.10
CA ALA A 374 13.16 -31.64 16.60
C ALA A 374 13.36 -30.30 15.88
N ILE A 375 14.39 -29.56 16.26
CA ILE A 375 14.71 -28.25 15.68
C ILE A 375 16.17 -28.28 15.26
N LEU A 376 16.42 -28.02 13.98
CA LEU A 376 17.75 -27.86 13.44
C LEU A 376 18.06 -26.37 13.33
N PHE A 377 19.04 -25.91 14.10
CA PHE A 377 19.48 -24.51 14.04
C PHE A 377 20.48 -24.32 12.90
N ASP A 378 20.19 -23.32 12.09
CA ASP A 378 21.01 -22.95 10.95
C ASP A 378 22.11 -21.98 11.41
N ARG A 379 23.37 -22.39 11.30
CA ARG A 379 24.54 -21.72 11.91
C ARG A 379 24.79 -20.30 11.39
N LYS A 380 24.15 -19.89 10.29
CA LYS A 380 24.19 -18.50 9.79
C LYS A 380 23.31 -17.53 10.58
N PHE A 381 22.43 -18.03 11.46
CA PHE A 381 21.63 -17.21 12.39
C PHE A 381 22.09 -17.42 13.83
N SER A 382 21.65 -16.54 14.73
CA SER A 382 21.88 -16.71 16.17
C SER A 382 21.26 -18.02 16.67
N ILE A 383 22.02 -18.74 17.51
CA ILE A 383 21.59 -19.98 18.14
C ILE A 383 21.08 -19.64 19.56
N PRO A 384 19.89 -20.09 19.96
CA PRO A 384 19.34 -19.78 21.28
C PRO A 384 19.96 -20.66 22.38
N GLU A 385 19.90 -20.17 23.61
CA GLU A 385 20.02 -21.01 24.80
C GLU A 385 18.78 -21.91 24.92
N ILE A 386 18.98 -23.21 25.14
CA ILE A 386 17.91 -24.22 25.17
C ILE A 386 17.71 -24.72 26.60
N ASP A 387 16.47 -24.66 27.06
CA ASP A 387 16.06 -25.19 28.37
C ASP A 387 14.80 -26.03 28.22
N ASP A 388 14.96 -27.35 28.40
CA ASP A 388 13.88 -28.34 28.30
C ASP A 388 13.28 -28.70 29.68
N ASN A 389 13.80 -28.12 30.78
CA ASN A 389 13.50 -28.61 32.14
C ASN A 389 12.69 -27.62 32.97
N THR A 390 13.06 -26.34 32.99
CA THR A 390 12.52 -25.39 33.99
C THR A 390 11.02 -25.13 33.81
N LEU A 391 10.53 -25.19 32.58
CA LEU A 391 9.14 -24.93 32.21
C LEU A 391 8.50 -26.09 31.44
N PHE A 392 8.97 -27.32 31.71
CA PHE A 392 8.35 -28.52 31.16
C PHE A 392 6.83 -28.50 31.39
N PRO A 393 5.98 -28.75 30.37
CA PRO A 393 6.31 -29.41 29.10
C PRO A 393 6.81 -28.52 27.95
N TYR A 394 6.98 -27.20 28.13
CA TYR A 394 7.55 -26.35 27.08
C TYR A 394 9.05 -26.59 26.93
N ARG A 395 9.53 -26.55 25.69
CA ARG A 395 10.95 -26.30 25.40
C ARG A 395 11.14 -24.80 25.26
N LYS A 396 12.00 -24.21 26.08
CA LYS A 396 12.30 -22.77 26.06
C LYS A 396 13.56 -22.51 25.26
N LEU A 397 13.47 -21.61 24.28
CA LEU A 397 14.58 -21.13 23.47
C LEU A 397 14.77 -19.64 23.71
N THR A 398 15.91 -19.21 24.24
CA THR A 398 16.18 -17.79 24.52
C THR A 398 17.31 -17.25 23.64
N TYR A 399 16.98 -16.27 22.82
CA TYR A 399 17.92 -15.49 22.01
C TYR A 399 18.27 -14.22 22.77
N LYS A 400 19.53 -14.06 23.18
CA LYS A 400 20.03 -12.83 23.83
C LYS A 400 20.65 -11.90 22.80
N LEU A 401 20.28 -10.64 22.85
CA LEU A 401 20.86 -9.56 22.04
C LEU A 401 21.56 -8.58 23.00
N ASP A 402 22.89 -8.64 23.01
CA ASP A 402 23.74 -7.92 23.96
C ASP A 402 23.41 -6.42 24.01
N GLY A 403 23.09 -5.90 25.21
CA GLY A 403 22.73 -4.49 25.42
C GLY A 403 21.37 -4.05 24.83
N VAL A 404 20.60 -4.99 24.26
CA VAL A 404 19.35 -4.70 23.54
C VAL A 404 18.15 -5.35 24.22
N GLY A 405 18.21 -6.63 24.54
CA GLY A 405 17.10 -7.38 25.11
C GLY A 405 17.14 -8.86 24.79
N SER A 406 16.01 -9.54 24.91
CA SER A 406 15.90 -10.97 24.61
C SER A 406 14.63 -11.33 23.86
N ILE A 407 14.69 -12.45 23.14
CA ILE A 407 13.51 -13.10 22.55
C ILE A 407 13.43 -14.51 23.13
N THR A 408 12.34 -14.82 23.82
CA THR A 408 12.09 -16.15 24.37
C THR A 408 10.97 -16.82 23.59
N HIS A 409 11.26 -17.97 22.98
CA HIS A 409 10.32 -18.81 22.25
C HIS A 409 10.02 -20.06 23.07
N PHE A 410 8.77 -20.17 23.54
CA PHE A 410 8.24 -21.35 24.20
C PHE A 410 7.63 -22.26 23.13
N VAL A 411 8.37 -23.32 22.82
CA VAL A 411 7.99 -24.33 21.84
C VAL A 411 6.99 -25.28 22.48
N SER A 412 5.79 -25.31 21.91
CA SER A 412 4.68 -26.17 22.33
C SER A 412 4.85 -27.62 21.85
N ASN A 413 4.04 -28.51 22.40
CA ASN A 413 3.99 -29.92 22.03
C ASN A 413 2.57 -30.47 22.15
N LYS A 414 2.41 -31.76 21.85
CA LYS A 414 1.13 -32.48 21.94
C LYS A 414 0.43 -32.28 23.30
N ALA A 415 1.17 -32.41 24.40
CA ALA A 415 0.61 -32.31 25.75
C ALA A 415 0.12 -30.90 26.11
N ILE A 416 0.67 -29.86 25.47
CA ILE A 416 0.23 -28.47 25.63
C ILE A 416 -0.97 -28.18 24.72
N ASN A 417 -0.90 -28.62 23.47
CA ASN A 417 -1.86 -28.27 22.43
C ASN A 417 -3.22 -28.93 22.65
N SER A 418 -3.24 -30.22 22.98
CA SER A 418 -4.45 -31.05 23.08
C SER A 418 -5.18 -30.94 24.42
N ARG A 419 -4.80 -29.97 25.26
CA ARG A 419 -5.44 -29.76 26.56
C ARG A 419 -6.84 -29.21 26.36
N THR A 420 -7.73 -29.46 27.33
CA THR A 420 -8.98 -28.72 27.42
C THR A 420 -8.67 -27.22 27.50
N ASN A 421 -9.31 -26.42 26.65
CA ASN A 421 -9.04 -24.99 26.47
C ASN A 421 -7.60 -24.70 25.99
N GLY A 422 -6.93 -25.69 25.41
CA GLY A 422 -5.60 -25.62 24.81
C GLY A 422 -5.59 -24.90 23.47
N PRO A 423 -4.41 -24.71 22.87
CA PRO A 423 -4.26 -24.22 21.51
C PRO A 423 -5.19 -24.88 20.48
N ASP A 424 -5.41 -26.20 20.54
CA ASP A 424 -6.28 -26.91 19.60
C ASP A 424 -7.72 -26.36 19.68
N ASP A 425 -8.28 -26.27 20.90
CA ASP A 425 -9.62 -25.74 21.17
C ASP A 425 -9.72 -24.25 20.80
N LEU A 426 -8.71 -23.45 21.19
CA LEU A 426 -8.67 -22.02 20.86
C LEU A 426 -8.74 -21.80 19.35
N PHE A 427 -7.94 -22.51 18.55
CA PHE A 427 -7.98 -22.36 17.09
C PHE A 427 -9.38 -22.67 16.52
N ILE A 428 -10.08 -23.68 17.05
CA ILE A 428 -11.42 -24.02 16.61
C ILE A 428 -12.43 -22.94 17.02
N ASN A 429 -12.37 -22.48 18.27
CA ASN A 429 -13.34 -21.52 18.82
C ASN A 429 -13.21 -20.13 18.21
N LEU A 430 -11.98 -19.68 17.94
CA LEU A 430 -11.72 -18.39 17.28
C LEU A 430 -12.36 -18.27 15.89
N GLN A 431 -12.62 -19.40 15.22
CA GLN A 431 -13.29 -19.43 13.92
C GLN A 431 -14.81 -19.40 14.02
N ARG A 432 -15.37 -19.88 15.15
CA ARG A 432 -16.82 -20.00 15.36
C ARG A 432 -17.45 -18.71 15.85
N GLY A 433 -16.72 -17.92 16.63
CA GLY A 433 -17.20 -16.64 17.16
C GLY A 433 -17.01 -15.48 16.18
N ASP A 434 -17.92 -14.50 16.21
CA ASP A 434 -17.67 -13.20 15.59
C ASP A 434 -16.75 -12.36 16.49
N LEU A 435 -15.48 -12.32 16.14
CA LEU A 435 -14.47 -11.53 16.84
C LEU A 435 -14.58 -10.03 16.46
N GLY A 436 -15.23 -9.70 15.34
CA GLY A 436 -15.19 -8.35 14.75
C GLY A 436 -13.89 -8.06 13.99
N LEU A 437 -13.25 -9.10 13.45
CA LEU A 437 -12.05 -8.98 12.63
C LEU A 437 -12.35 -8.18 11.35
N LYS A 438 -11.60 -7.09 11.12
CA LYS A 438 -11.69 -6.28 9.90
C LYS A 438 -10.30 -5.86 9.39
N ARG A 439 -10.21 -5.51 8.11
CA ARG A 439 -9.01 -4.88 7.51
C ARG A 439 -9.14 -3.38 7.70
N PHE A 440 -8.02 -2.72 7.97
CA PHE A 440 -8.02 -1.29 8.30
C PHE A 440 -7.23 -0.48 7.29
N ARG A 441 -7.57 0.78 7.12
CA ARG A 441 -6.84 1.69 6.24
C ARG A 441 -5.47 2.05 6.82
N LEU A 442 -4.42 1.91 6.02
CA LEU A 442 -3.08 2.36 6.40
C LEU A 442 -3.03 3.88 6.49
N GLN A 443 -2.56 4.43 7.62
CA GLN A 443 -2.43 5.88 7.81
C GLN A 443 -1.39 6.49 6.85
N SER A 444 -0.30 5.76 6.61
CA SER A 444 0.73 6.11 5.65
C SER A 444 0.82 5.01 4.61
N SER A 445 0.43 5.31 3.37
CA SER A 445 0.59 4.43 2.23
C SER A 445 0.84 5.26 0.98
N LEU A 446 1.58 4.69 0.03
CA LEU A 446 1.83 5.33 -1.26
C LEU A 446 0.53 5.57 -2.06
N VAL A 447 -0.52 4.81 -1.75
CA VAL A 447 -1.81 4.85 -2.44
C VAL A 447 -2.90 5.04 -1.40
N ALA A 448 -3.51 6.22 -1.39
CA ALA A 448 -4.55 6.57 -0.43
C ALA A 448 -5.68 5.51 -0.39
N GLY A 449 -6.13 5.19 0.81
CA GLY A 449 -7.19 4.20 1.03
C GLY A 449 -6.73 2.74 1.01
N THR A 450 -5.43 2.45 0.93
CA THR A 450 -4.90 1.08 1.03
C THR A 450 -5.30 0.43 2.36
N LEU A 451 -5.78 -0.81 2.33
CA LEU A 451 -6.09 -1.61 3.52
C LEU A 451 -4.90 -2.48 3.95
N THR A 452 -4.83 -2.82 5.25
CA THR A 452 -3.96 -3.90 5.76
C THR A 452 -4.18 -5.18 4.96
N SER A 453 -3.16 -6.02 4.83
CA SER A 453 -3.37 -7.34 4.21
C SER A 453 -4.16 -8.26 5.13
N HIS A 454 -3.75 -8.34 6.41
CA HIS A 454 -4.40 -9.15 7.45
C HIS A 454 -5.66 -8.48 7.99
N PHE A 455 -6.52 -9.29 8.62
CA PHE A 455 -7.62 -8.80 9.45
C PHE A 455 -7.14 -8.62 10.88
N ALA A 456 -7.66 -7.61 11.57
CA ALA A 456 -7.30 -7.31 12.94
C ALA A 456 -8.54 -7.00 13.80
N VAL A 457 -8.39 -7.21 15.11
CA VAL A 457 -9.27 -6.68 16.15
C VAL A 457 -8.41 -6.45 17.39
N ASN A 458 -8.71 -5.38 18.13
CA ASN A 458 -8.00 -5.05 19.36
C ASN A 458 -8.94 -5.09 20.56
N TYR A 459 -8.49 -5.68 21.66
CA TYR A 459 -9.14 -5.64 22.95
C TYR A 459 -8.22 -5.00 23.99
N GLY A 460 -8.78 -4.26 24.94
CA GLY A 460 -8.01 -3.61 26.01
C GLY A 460 -7.67 -2.16 25.70
N MET A 461 -6.55 -1.69 26.26
CA MET A 461 -6.10 -0.32 26.03
C MET A 461 -5.85 -0.04 24.55
N PRO A 462 -6.37 1.06 23.98
CA PRO A 462 -5.97 1.48 22.65
C PRO A 462 -4.52 1.93 22.69
N TYR A 463 -3.77 1.60 21.65
CA TYR A 463 -2.45 2.18 21.40
C TYR A 463 -2.32 2.52 19.92
N LYS A 464 -1.45 3.47 19.61
CA LYS A 464 -1.28 3.96 18.25
C LYS A 464 -0.40 3.02 17.43
N TYR A 465 -0.97 1.90 17.00
CA TYR A 465 -0.40 1.09 15.92
C TYR A 465 -0.37 1.91 14.61
N VAL A 466 0.43 1.51 13.62
CA VAL A 466 0.51 2.12 12.25
C VAL A 466 -0.88 2.30 11.60
N VAL A 467 -1.90 1.62 12.13
CA VAL A 467 -3.31 1.80 11.81
C VAL A 467 -4.12 2.07 13.09
N SER A 468 -5.07 3.01 13.02
CA SER A 468 -6.05 3.19 14.10
C SER A 468 -7.03 2.02 14.09
N VAL A 469 -6.80 1.05 14.97
CA VAL A 469 -7.74 -0.04 15.23
C VAL A 469 -8.65 0.41 16.38
N ASP A 470 -9.97 0.46 16.14
CA ASP A 470 -10.92 0.70 17.23
C ASP A 470 -10.77 -0.39 18.28
N SER A 471 -10.41 -0.02 19.51
CA SER A 471 -10.23 -0.97 20.61
C SER A 471 -11.54 -1.21 21.35
N LYS A 472 -11.93 -2.48 21.48
CA LYS A 472 -13.00 -2.94 22.38
C LYS A 472 -12.46 -3.06 23.80
N GLY A 473 -13.31 -2.89 24.82
CA GLY A 473 -12.90 -3.19 26.20
C GLY A 473 -12.68 -4.70 26.41
N PHE A 474 -11.86 -5.09 27.39
CA PHE A 474 -11.75 -6.52 27.75
C PHE A 474 -13.07 -7.11 28.26
N GLY A 475 -13.99 -6.30 28.78
CA GLY A 475 -15.35 -6.74 29.12
C GLY A 475 -16.19 -7.17 27.92
N GLU A 476 -15.77 -6.82 26.70
CA GLU A 476 -16.41 -7.24 25.44
C GLU A 476 -15.62 -8.38 24.75
N ALA A 477 -14.49 -8.80 25.32
CA ALA A 477 -13.66 -9.85 24.74
C ALA A 477 -14.30 -11.23 24.98
N PRO A 478 -14.39 -12.09 23.95
CA PRO A 478 -14.80 -13.48 24.12
C PRO A 478 -13.90 -14.21 25.12
N ASN A 479 -14.45 -15.22 25.81
CA ASN A 479 -13.71 -15.99 26.80
C ASN A 479 -12.42 -16.60 26.24
N ASP A 480 -12.43 -17.08 24.98
CA ASP A 480 -11.25 -17.62 24.30
C ASP A 480 -10.11 -16.58 24.17
N MET A 481 -10.45 -15.29 24.00
CA MET A 481 -9.46 -14.20 23.98
C MET A 481 -8.82 -13.99 25.35
N LEU A 482 -9.62 -14.07 26.42
CA LEU A 482 -9.13 -13.93 27.78
C LEU A 482 -8.29 -15.14 28.21
N GLN A 483 -8.63 -16.35 27.76
CA GLN A 483 -7.79 -17.54 27.94
C GLN A 483 -6.44 -17.42 27.22
N ALA A 484 -6.44 -16.90 25.98
CA ALA A 484 -5.21 -16.61 25.27
C ALA A 484 -4.38 -15.53 25.99
N LEU A 485 -5.02 -14.48 26.50
CA LEU A 485 -4.36 -13.42 27.29
C LEU A 485 -3.74 -13.98 28.58
N GLY A 486 -4.39 -14.92 29.25
CA GLY A 486 -3.82 -15.61 30.41
C GLY A 486 -2.53 -16.37 30.10
N ARG A 487 -2.51 -17.08 28.96
CA ARG A 487 -1.29 -17.77 28.46
C ARG A 487 -0.17 -16.78 28.13
N LEU A 488 -0.52 -15.67 27.49
CA LEU A 488 0.43 -14.61 27.12
C LEU A 488 0.98 -13.88 28.35
N SER A 489 0.13 -13.65 29.36
CA SER A 489 0.53 -13.07 30.64
C SER A 489 1.52 -13.98 31.38
N TRP A 490 1.22 -15.28 31.46
CA TRP A 490 2.15 -16.29 32.00
C TRP A 490 3.48 -16.31 31.25
N ALA A 491 3.45 -16.37 29.92
CA ALA A 491 4.67 -16.41 29.11
C ALA A 491 5.53 -15.15 29.31
N THR A 492 4.86 -13.98 29.36
CA THR A 492 5.51 -12.69 29.62
C THR A 492 6.17 -12.70 31.00
N GLU A 493 5.45 -13.08 32.05
CA GLU A 493 5.97 -13.15 33.40
C GLU A 493 7.22 -14.06 33.45
N LYS A 494 7.14 -15.27 32.88
CA LYS A 494 8.28 -16.21 32.89
C LYS A 494 9.48 -15.69 32.12
N ALA A 495 9.29 -15.05 30.97
CA ALA A 495 10.39 -14.47 30.19
C ALA A 495 11.04 -13.27 30.90
N VAL A 496 10.23 -12.39 31.49
CA VAL A 496 10.68 -11.17 32.17
C VAL A 496 11.39 -11.49 33.48
N VAL A 497 10.81 -12.36 34.32
CA VAL A 497 11.42 -12.77 35.60
C VAL A 497 12.76 -13.46 35.38
N CYS A 498 12.89 -14.29 34.33
CA CYS A 498 14.18 -14.89 33.96
C CYS A 498 15.23 -13.86 33.52
N SER A 499 14.80 -12.67 33.08
CA SER A 499 15.69 -11.57 32.69
C SER A 499 16.08 -10.68 33.88
N GLY A 500 15.44 -10.86 35.04
CA GLY A 500 15.67 -10.04 36.24
C GLY A 500 14.89 -8.72 36.29
N ASP A 501 14.03 -8.48 35.30
CA ASP A 501 13.28 -7.24 35.15
C ASP A 501 11.91 -7.29 35.83
N LYS A 502 11.30 -6.11 36.04
CA LYS A 502 9.97 -6.00 36.63
C LYS A 502 8.91 -6.46 35.63
N TYR A 503 8.11 -7.45 36.02
CA TYR A 503 6.93 -7.85 35.25
C TYR A 503 5.87 -6.75 35.21
N LEU A 504 5.47 -6.38 33.98
CA LEU A 504 4.34 -5.52 33.70
C LEU A 504 3.26 -6.36 33.00
N PRO A 505 2.09 -6.55 33.63
CA PRO A 505 1.05 -7.40 33.07
C PRO A 505 0.46 -6.77 31.80
N PRO A 506 0.27 -7.54 30.71
CA PRO A 506 -0.36 -7.01 29.50
C PRO A 506 -1.75 -6.43 29.78
N ASN A 507 -2.08 -5.33 29.11
CA ASN A 507 -3.38 -4.64 29.22
C ASN A 507 -3.98 -4.34 27.83
N GLU A 508 -3.46 -4.98 26.80
CA GLU A 508 -3.90 -4.93 25.41
C GLU A 508 -3.71 -6.32 24.77
N LEU A 509 -4.60 -6.66 23.84
CA LEU A 509 -4.55 -7.88 23.04
C LEU A 509 -5.01 -7.60 21.60
N LEU A 510 -4.05 -7.57 20.69
CA LEU A 510 -4.27 -7.53 19.25
C LEU A 510 -4.39 -8.94 18.70
N THR A 511 -5.51 -9.24 18.03
CA THR A 511 -5.68 -10.48 17.29
C THR A 511 -5.61 -10.22 15.80
N LEU A 512 -4.69 -10.92 15.13
CA LEU A 512 -4.51 -10.89 13.69
C LEU A 512 -4.96 -12.20 13.06
N GLY A 513 -5.83 -12.11 12.06
CA GLY A 513 -6.26 -13.24 11.24
C GLY A 513 -5.63 -13.19 9.84
N TYR A 514 -5.03 -14.30 9.44
CA TYR A 514 -4.36 -14.48 8.15
C TYR A 514 -5.04 -15.60 7.38
N PHE A 515 -5.51 -15.27 6.18
CA PHE A 515 -5.92 -16.23 5.19
C PHE A 515 -4.72 -16.69 4.32
N GLU A 516 -4.98 -17.45 3.26
CA GLU A 516 -3.96 -17.97 2.34
C GLU A 516 -3.14 -16.88 1.59
N GLU A 517 -1.81 -16.88 1.74
CA GLU A 517 -0.83 -15.89 1.23
C GLU A 517 -0.72 -14.59 2.04
N MET A 518 -1.44 -14.46 3.16
CA MET A 518 -1.56 -13.16 3.85
C MET A 518 -0.31 -12.99 4.70
N LYS A 519 0.37 -11.84 4.60
CA LYS A 519 1.62 -11.62 5.31
C LYS A 519 1.79 -10.17 5.76
N ILE A 520 2.70 -9.98 6.71
CA ILE A 520 3.19 -8.67 7.13
C ILE A 520 4.68 -8.65 6.86
N GLY A 521 5.15 -7.60 6.18
CA GLY A 521 6.56 -7.37 5.94
C GLY A 521 7.33 -7.04 7.23
N PHE A 522 8.56 -6.56 7.08
CA PHE A 522 9.31 -6.06 8.22
C PHE A 522 8.59 -4.86 8.85
N HIS A 523 8.35 -4.94 10.16
CA HIS A 523 7.72 -3.91 10.97
C HIS A 523 8.27 -4.00 12.41
N ASP A 524 7.90 -3.04 13.24
CA ASP A 524 8.30 -2.99 14.64
C ASP A 524 7.16 -2.51 15.53
N ASP A 525 7.31 -2.77 16.82
CA ASP A 525 6.44 -2.28 17.89
C ASP A 525 7.19 -1.20 18.71
N GLY A 526 8.01 -0.37 18.06
CA GLY A 526 8.87 0.63 18.72
C GLY A 526 8.15 1.90 19.16
N GLU A 527 6.82 1.89 19.28
CA GLU A 527 6.04 3.03 19.73
C GLU A 527 6.35 3.38 21.19
N SER A 528 6.59 4.66 21.48
CA SER A 528 6.96 5.12 22.84
C SER A 528 5.88 4.84 23.91
N SER A 529 4.63 4.63 23.48
CA SER A 529 3.51 4.29 24.34
C SER A 529 3.51 2.84 24.83
N LEU A 530 4.35 1.97 24.27
CA LEU A 530 4.45 0.57 24.65
C LEU A 530 5.49 0.36 25.76
N GLY A 531 5.23 -0.66 26.57
CA GLY A 531 6.16 -1.21 27.54
C GLY A 531 7.20 -2.13 26.89
N PRO A 532 8.14 -2.67 27.68
CA PRO A 532 9.28 -3.42 27.16
C PRO A 532 8.93 -4.80 26.61
N SER A 533 7.72 -5.32 26.86
CA SER A 533 7.36 -6.70 26.55
C SER A 533 6.23 -6.81 25.54
N ILE A 534 6.44 -7.68 24.55
CA ILE A 534 5.43 -8.09 23.56
C ILE A 534 5.41 -9.61 23.56
N ALA A 535 4.24 -10.19 23.81
CA ALA A 535 4.05 -11.63 23.78
C ALA A 535 3.09 -12.00 22.65
N THR A 536 3.40 -13.03 21.87
CA THR A 536 2.56 -13.50 20.77
C THR A 536 2.31 -15.00 20.86
N LEU A 537 1.06 -15.42 20.69
CA LEU A 537 0.61 -16.80 20.57
C LEU A 537 0.31 -17.09 19.10
N SER A 538 0.85 -18.17 18.56
CA SER A 538 0.65 -18.60 17.17
C SER A 538 -0.35 -19.76 17.11
N LEU A 539 -1.44 -19.62 16.35
CA LEU A 539 -2.48 -20.66 16.18
C LEU A 539 -2.72 -20.96 14.69
N GLY A 540 -2.94 -22.23 14.33
CA GLY A 540 -3.12 -22.66 12.95
C GLY A 540 -1.80 -22.94 12.22
N ALA A 541 -1.72 -22.51 10.96
CA ALA A 541 -0.60 -22.81 10.09
C ALA A 541 0.75 -22.33 10.64
N LYS A 542 1.81 -23.07 10.28
CA LYS A 542 3.19 -22.70 10.63
C LYS A 542 3.56 -21.37 9.96
N ALA A 543 4.46 -20.63 10.59
CA ALA A 543 5.04 -19.42 10.03
C ALA A 543 6.54 -19.34 10.30
N THR A 544 7.27 -18.63 9.46
CA THR A 544 8.67 -18.28 9.73
C THR A 544 8.77 -16.83 10.15
N MET A 545 9.35 -16.58 11.32
CA MET A 545 9.64 -15.24 11.81
C MET A 545 11.12 -14.92 11.59
N PHE A 546 11.38 -13.72 11.08
CA PHE A 546 12.71 -13.17 10.86
C PHE A 546 12.88 -11.89 11.66
N VAL A 547 14.01 -11.74 12.34
CA VAL A 547 14.36 -10.52 13.09
C VAL A 547 15.67 -9.96 12.55
N ARG A 548 15.70 -8.64 12.33
CA ARG A 548 16.88 -7.92 11.86
C ARG A 548 16.96 -6.53 12.46
N MET A 549 18.15 -5.95 12.44
CA MET A 549 18.34 -4.56 12.86
C MET A 549 17.67 -3.61 11.84
N LYS A 550 17.04 -2.54 12.30
CA LYS A 550 16.45 -1.54 11.38
C LYS A 550 17.55 -0.86 10.58
N TYR A 551 17.25 -0.54 9.32
CA TYR A 551 18.18 0.10 8.37
C TYR A 551 19.00 1.23 8.99
N LYS A 552 18.33 2.14 9.73
CA LYS A 552 18.99 3.34 10.24
C LYS A 552 20.05 3.06 11.32
N TYR A 553 19.82 2.07 12.18
CA TYR A 553 20.78 1.69 13.22
C TYR A 553 21.91 0.84 12.64
N PHE A 554 21.59 -0.01 11.67
CA PHE A 554 22.60 -0.79 10.96
C PHE A 554 23.61 0.08 10.23
N ASN A 555 23.14 1.08 9.47
CA ASN A 555 24.01 1.97 8.69
C ASN A 555 24.50 3.20 9.49
N GLY A 556 23.94 3.49 10.68
CA GLY A 556 24.26 4.69 11.46
C GLY A 556 23.67 6.00 10.91
N CYS A 557 22.73 5.90 9.97
CA CYS A 557 22.16 7.02 9.22
C CYS A 557 20.74 6.73 8.69
N THR A 558 19.94 7.75 8.42
CA THR A 558 18.63 7.59 7.77
C THR A 558 18.75 7.20 6.30
N ARG A 559 17.64 6.80 5.67
CA ARG A 559 17.55 6.50 4.24
C ARG A 559 17.20 7.79 3.47
N ARG A 560 17.95 8.12 2.40
CA ARG A 560 17.51 9.14 1.42
C ARG A 560 16.54 8.57 0.41
N ALA A 561 15.72 9.43 -0.18
CA ALA A 561 14.78 9.06 -1.25
C ALA A 561 15.48 8.60 -2.53
N GLU A 562 16.69 9.12 -2.81
CA GLU A 562 17.48 8.68 -3.96
C GLU A 562 18.26 7.38 -3.68
N PRO A 563 18.16 6.35 -4.54
CA PRO A 563 18.69 5.00 -4.29
C PRO A 563 20.23 4.85 -4.24
N LYS A 564 20.99 5.94 -4.03
CA LYS A 564 22.46 5.94 -4.15
C LYS A 564 23.21 6.71 -3.05
N GLN A 565 22.54 7.24 -2.02
CA GLN A 565 23.22 8.00 -0.96
C GLN A 565 22.70 7.68 0.44
N ILE A 566 23.63 7.71 1.40
CA ILE A 566 23.35 7.64 2.84
C ILE A 566 22.69 8.94 3.30
N GLY A 567 21.70 8.85 4.20
CA GLY A 567 20.97 9.99 4.73
C GLY A 567 21.62 10.65 5.93
N THR A 568 20.82 11.38 6.70
CA THR A 568 21.29 12.12 7.88
C THR A 568 21.84 11.15 8.92
N LEU A 569 23.01 11.46 9.46
CA LEU A 569 23.61 10.73 10.56
C LEU A 569 22.68 10.68 11.78
N LEU A 570 22.67 9.55 12.48
CA LEU A 570 21.99 9.46 13.78
C LEU A 570 22.79 10.23 14.85
N GLN A 571 22.10 10.98 15.71
CA GLN A 571 22.74 11.72 16.81
C GLN A 571 23.23 10.81 17.93
N ASP A 572 22.37 9.92 18.43
CA ASP A 572 22.64 9.01 19.56
C ASP A 572 23.67 7.90 19.20
N ASP A 573 23.76 7.56 17.91
CA ASP A 573 24.66 6.56 17.32
C ASP A 573 25.01 5.34 18.22
N PRO A 574 24.06 4.44 18.53
CA PRO A 574 24.20 3.45 19.61
C PRO A 574 25.19 2.29 19.35
N ILE A 575 25.84 2.24 18.18
CA ILE A 575 26.83 1.24 17.72
C ILE A 575 26.56 -0.18 18.26
N LEU A 576 25.52 -0.78 17.68
CA LEU A 576 25.05 -2.11 18.01
C LEU A 576 26.00 -3.18 17.44
N LYS A 577 26.09 -4.32 18.12
CA LYS A 577 26.83 -5.49 17.63
C LYS A 577 26.39 -5.89 16.22
N ASP A 578 27.35 -6.25 15.37
CA ASP A 578 27.19 -6.62 13.96
C ASP A 578 26.61 -5.50 13.05
N CYS A 579 26.60 -4.24 13.51
CA CYS A 579 26.23 -3.11 12.66
C CYS A 579 27.30 -2.80 11.60
N MET A 580 26.92 -2.04 10.57
CA MET A 580 27.88 -1.65 9.53
C MET A 580 28.96 -0.75 10.14
N PHE A 581 30.23 -1.09 9.89
CA PHE A 581 31.41 -0.43 10.46
C PHE A 581 31.43 -0.42 11.98
N GLU A 582 30.99 -1.50 12.63
CA GLU A 582 30.92 -1.57 14.09
C GLU A 582 32.25 -1.17 14.74
N GLY A 583 33.36 -1.79 14.34
CA GLY A 583 34.67 -1.56 14.95
C GLY A 583 35.15 -0.13 14.77
N GLU A 584 35.10 0.38 13.53
CA GLU A 584 35.53 1.74 13.21
C GLU A 584 34.65 2.79 13.90
N ARG A 585 33.32 2.61 13.92
CA ARG A 585 32.42 3.51 14.63
C ARG A 585 32.64 3.47 16.13
N ARG A 586 32.91 2.29 16.70
CA ARG A 586 33.22 2.12 18.13
C ARG A 586 34.47 2.91 18.51
N THR A 587 35.56 2.77 17.76
CA THR A 587 36.78 3.56 17.98
C THR A 587 36.54 5.07 17.86
N LEU A 588 35.78 5.50 16.85
CA LEU A 588 35.41 6.91 16.70
C LEU A 588 34.58 7.42 17.89
N LYS A 589 33.63 6.61 18.38
CA LYS A 589 32.76 6.99 19.51
C LYS A 589 33.54 7.05 20.82
N GLU A 590 34.48 6.13 21.03
CA GLU A 590 35.39 6.14 22.18
C GLU A 590 36.25 7.41 22.19
N GLY A 591 36.84 7.79 21.05
CA GLY A 591 37.61 9.04 20.95
C GLY A 591 36.74 10.29 21.15
N PHE A 592 35.51 10.28 20.63
CA PHE A 592 34.56 11.37 20.85
C PHE A 592 34.14 11.50 22.32
N ASP A 593 33.84 10.37 22.98
CA ASP A 593 33.45 10.34 24.40
C ASP A 593 34.62 10.69 25.33
N ALA A 594 35.85 10.38 24.92
CA ALA A 594 37.07 10.80 25.61
C ALA A 594 37.40 12.30 25.41
N GLY A 595 36.76 12.97 24.45
CA GLY A 595 37.02 14.36 24.09
C GLY A 595 38.25 14.55 23.19
N ASP A 596 38.78 13.46 22.61
CA ASP A 596 39.94 13.49 21.71
C ASP A 596 39.58 14.06 20.33
N ILE A 597 38.31 13.95 19.93
CA ILE A 597 37.78 14.51 18.69
C ILE A 597 36.49 15.30 18.96
N SER A 598 36.28 16.36 18.20
CA SER A 598 35.07 17.18 18.23
C SER A 598 33.86 16.47 17.60
N GLN A 599 32.66 16.99 17.83
CA GLN A 599 31.43 16.50 17.18
C GLN A 599 31.52 16.59 15.65
N GLU A 600 32.15 17.64 15.12
CA GLU A 600 32.33 17.84 13.68
C GLU A 600 33.26 16.77 13.10
N GLU A 601 34.39 16.51 13.75
CA GLU A 601 35.33 15.45 13.35
C GLU A 601 34.72 14.06 13.46
N TYR A 602 33.91 13.79 14.50
CA TYR A 602 33.18 12.54 14.65
C TYR A 602 32.20 12.31 13.48
N ASP A 603 31.41 13.33 13.16
CA ASP A 603 30.42 13.26 12.09
C ASP A 603 31.07 13.17 10.71
N ASP A 604 32.16 13.90 10.46
CA ASP A 604 32.92 13.83 9.20
C ASP A 604 33.59 12.48 9.01
N SER A 605 34.15 11.90 10.07
CA SER A 605 34.75 10.57 10.03
C SER A 605 33.68 9.50 9.73
N ARG A 606 32.50 9.59 10.33
CA ARG A 606 31.36 8.71 10.02
C ARG A 606 30.88 8.86 8.58
N ARG A 607 30.81 10.09 8.07
CA ARG A 607 30.51 10.36 6.65
C ARG A 607 31.56 9.74 5.74
N ALA A 608 32.84 9.82 6.09
CA ALA A 608 33.94 9.26 5.33
C ALA A 608 33.88 7.73 5.22
N LEU A 609 33.55 7.01 6.31
CA LEU A 609 33.34 5.55 6.30
C LEU A 609 32.29 5.12 5.25
N SER A 610 31.29 5.98 5.07
CA SER A 610 30.12 5.77 4.23
C SER A 610 30.27 6.31 2.81
N MET A 611 31.34 7.07 2.53
CA MET A 611 31.51 7.80 1.28
C MET A 611 31.65 6.85 0.08
N GLY A 612 30.89 7.11 -0.99
CA GLY A 612 30.88 6.29 -2.20
C GLY A 612 30.23 4.91 -2.05
N ARG A 613 29.69 4.58 -0.88
CA ARG A 613 29.01 3.29 -0.61
C ARG A 613 27.50 3.48 -0.55
N LYS A 614 26.78 2.43 -0.98
CA LYS A 614 25.32 2.36 -0.83
C LYS A 614 25.01 1.71 0.52
N GLY A 615 24.10 2.34 1.28
CA GLY A 615 23.55 1.71 2.47
C GLY A 615 22.79 0.43 2.11
N LYS A 616 22.78 -0.54 3.03
CA LYS A 616 22.18 -1.86 2.82
C LYS A 616 21.16 -2.14 3.90
N GLU A 617 20.19 -2.99 3.59
CA GLU A 617 19.35 -3.62 4.61
C GLU A 617 20.24 -4.46 5.52
N ALA A 618 19.93 -4.47 6.83
CA ALA A 618 20.63 -5.36 7.74
C ALA A 618 20.36 -6.83 7.37
N PRO A 619 21.36 -7.72 7.50
CA PRO A 619 21.11 -9.15 7.40
C PRO A 619 20.12 -9.59 8.49
N VAL A 620 19.40 -10.67 8.21
CA VAL A 620 18.57 -11.32 9.22
C VAL A 620 19.48 -11.97 10.26
N THR A 621 19.26 -11.64 11.53
CA THR A 621 20.05 -12.13 12.65
C THR A 621 19.41 -13.38 13.28
N ILE A 622 18.09 -13.38 13.44
CA ILE A 622 17.34 -14.50 14.02
C ILE A 622 16.31 -14.99 13.00
N LYS A 623 16.26 -16.31 12.82
CA LYS A 623 15.20 -17.02 12.12
C LYS A 623 14.60 -18.04 13.07
N MET A 624 13.29 -18.03 13.23
CA MET A 624 12.57 -19.03 14.04
C MET A 624 11.31 -19.50 13.33
N GLU A 625 10.92 -20.74 13.63
CA GLU A 625 9.71 -21.34 13.12
C GLU A 625 8.62 -21.33 14.20
N LEU A 626 7.52 -20.65 13.92
CA LEU A 626 6.37 -20.53 14.79
C LEU A 626 5.34 -21.60 14.41
N HIS A 627 5.11 -22.53 15.32
CA HIS A 627 4.12 -23.59 15.12
C HIS A 627 2.84 -23.30 15.90
N HIS A 628 1.80 -24.08 15.63
CA HIS A 628 0.58 -24.07 16.41
C HIS A 628 0.86 -24.30 17.90
N GLY A 629 0.41 -23.37 18.74
CA GLY A 629 0.56 -23.38 20.19
C GLY A 629 1.82 -22.71 20.71
N ASP A 630 2.75 -22.31 19.82
CA ASP A 630 3.99 -21.66 20.25
C ASP A 630 3.73 -20.23 20.76
N LEU A 631 4.48 -19.86 21.80
CA LEU A 631 4.48 -18.52 22.38
C LEU A 631 5.85 -17.87 22.16
N VAL A 632 5.88 -16.60 21.79
CA VAL A 632 7.11 -15.81 21.64
C VAL A 632 7.00 -14.54 22.46
N VAL A 633 7.99 -14.26 23.30
CA VAL A 633 8.08 -13.02 24.08
C VAL A 633 9.33 -12.26 23.66
N MET A 634 9.14 -11.07 23.13
CA MET A 634 10.20 -10.09 22.88
C MET A 634 10.26 -9.14 24.08
N HIS A 635 11.41 -9.06 24.75
CA HIS A 635 11.57 -8.25 25.96
C HIS A 635 12.77 -7.30 25.86
N GLY A 636 12.53 -6.03 26.18
CA GLY A 636 13.50 -4.93 26.20
C GLY A 636 13.04 -3.78 25.30
N GLU A 637 13.00 -2.55 25.82
CA GLU A 637 12.59 -1.37 25.02
C GLU A 637 13.54 -1.14 23.84
N ASN A 638 14.84 -1.39 24.04
CA ASN A 638 15.86 -1.28 23.00
C ASN A 638 15.66 -2.29 21.87
N LEU A 639 15.12 -3.48 22.14
CA LEU A 639 14.80 -4.46 21.12
C LEU A 639 13.78 -3.89 20.12
N GLN A 640 12.70 -3.33 20.65
CA GLN A 640 11.62 -2.72 19.84
C GLN A 640 12.11 -1.45 19.12
N LYS A 641 12.96 -0.66 19.80
CA LYS A 641 13.57 0.55 19.23
C LYS A 641 14.47 0.22 18.05
N TYR A 642 15.36 -0.77 18.19
CA TYR A 642 16.48 -0.99 17.27
C TYR A 642 16.25 -2.08 16.21
N TYR A 643 15.39 -3.06 16.48
CA TYR A 643 15.12 -4.19 15.59
C TYR A 643 13.70 -4.16 15.04
N GLU A 644 13.54 -4.77 13.88
CA GLU A 644 12.27 -5.00 13.22
C GLU A 644 12.15 -6.49 12.88
N HIS A 645 10.92 -6.96 12.71
CA HIS A 645 10.62 -8.35 12.44
C HIS A 645 9.59 -8.51 11.34
N SER A 646 9.62 -9.66 10.67
CA SER A 646 8.59 -10.07 9.72
C SER A 646 8.14 -11.49 10.01
N VAL A 647 6.90 -11.79 9.66
CA VAL A 647 6.32 -13.14 9.78
C VAL A 647 5.79 -13.53 8.42
N VAL A 648 6.27 -14.66 7.92
CA VAL A 648 5.85 -15.26 6.66
C VAL A 648 5.09 -16.55 6.99
N PRO A 649 3.76 -16.50 7.01
CA PRO A 649 2.94 -17.71 7.19
C PRO A 649 3.10 -18.66 6.02
N GLU A 650 2.90 -19.94 6.28
CA GLU A 650 2.53 -20.88 5.24
C GLU A 650 1.16 -20.49 4.68
N ASN A 651 0.92 -20.79 3.40
CA ASN A 651 -0.27 -20.36 2.66
C ASN A 651 -1.55 -21.08 3.14
N LYS A 652 -1.95 -20.87 4.40
CA LYS A 652 -3.09 -21.49 5.08
C LYS A 652 -3.58 -20.59 6.22
N LEU A 653 -4.76 -20.89 6.78
CA LEU A 653 -5.35 -20.10 7.88
C LEU A 653 -4.45 -20.10 9.14
N ARG A 654 -4.22 -18.91 9.67
CA ARG A 654 -3.43 -18.68 10.89
C ARG A 654 -4.02 -17.51 11.69
N PHE A 655 -3.94 -17.61 13.01
CA PHE A 655 -4.13 -16.48 13.92
C PHE A 655 -2.84 -16.17 14.68
N ALA A 656 -2.59 -14.88 14.92
CA ALA A 656 -1.58 -14.41 15.85
C ALA A 656 -2.24 -13.51 16.89
N LEU A 657 -2.12 -13.87 18.16
CA LEU A 657 -2.66 -13.11 19.27
C LEU A 657 -1.50 -12.48 20.02
N THR A 658 -1.39 -11.17 19.97
CA THR A 658 -0.26 -10.41 20.52
C THR A 658 -0.73 -9.55 21.68
N ALA A 659 -0.18 -9.77 22.85
CA ALA A 659 -0.45 -9.00 24.05
C ALA A 659 0.72 -8.06 24.37
N ARG A 660 0.39 -6.84 24.78
CA ARG A 660 1.35 -5.81 25.15
C ARG A 660 0.96 -5.11 26.44
N TYR A 661 1.92 -4.44 27.03
CA TYR A 661 1.66 -3.42 28.03
C TYR A 661 1.65 -2.05 27.36
N VAL A 662 0.52 -1.35 27.43
CA VAL A 662 0.37 0.04 27.01
C VAL A 662 0.54 0.92 28.25
N LYS A 663 1.46 1.89 28.17
CA LYS A 663 1.75 2.85 29.24
C LYS A 663 0.54 3.79 29.42
N PRO A 664 -0.09 3.83 30.61
CA PRO A 664 -1.30 4.64 30.84
C PRO A 664 -1.13 6.13 30.55
N ASP A 665 0.07 6.68 30.77
CA ASP A 665 0.39 8.11 30.59
C ASP A 665 0.26 8.59 29.13
N HIS A 666 0.13 7.66 28.18
CA HIS A 666 0.00 7.94 26.75
C HIS A 666 -1.43 7.73 26.21
N VAL A 667 -2.41 7.45 27.09
CA VAL A 667 -3.78 7.13 26.70
C VAL A 667 -4.79 8.07 27.38
N ASP A 668 -5.85 8.43 26.66
CA ASP A 668 -6.94 9.24 27.23
C ASP A 668 -7.53 8.52 28.46
N ALA A 669 -7.73 9.27 29.55
CA ALA A 669 -8.24 8.75 30.82
C ALA A 669 -9.56 7.95 30.68
N LYS A 670 -10.40 8.28 29.69
CA LYS A 670 -11.65 7.55 29.40
C LYS A 670 -11.39 6.15 28.84
N GLU A 671 -10.32 5.99 28.08
CA GLU A 671 -9.96 4.75 27.39
C GLU A 671 -9.16 3.79 28.29
N ILE A 672 -8.54 4.28 29.37
CA ILE A 672 -7.79 3.45 30.35
C ILE A 672 -8.65 2.31 30.89
N LYS A 673 -9.95 2.55 31.11
CA LYS A 673 -10.89 1.55 31.64
C LYS A 673 -11.02 0.31 30.74
N LYS A 674 -10.75 0.44 29.43
CA LYS A 674 -10.83 -0.68 28.48
C LYS A 674 -9.81 -1.77 28.79
N GLY A 675 -8.65 -1.40 29.31
CA GLY A 675 -7.59 -2.32 29.72
C GLY A 675 -7.64 -2.78 31.18
N GLN A 676 -8.65 -2.37 31.94
CA GLN A 676 -8.85 -2.85 33.31
C GLN A 676 -9.63 -4.16 33.27
N PHE A 677 -9.02 -5.24 33.77
CA PHE A 677 -9.65 -6.56 33.81
C PHE A 677 -9.08 -7.41 34.95
N SER A 678 -9.72 -8.53 35.20
CA SER A 678 -9.21 -9.59 36.06
C SER A 678 -9.55 -10.93 35.41
N LEU A 679 -8.56 -11.80 35.29
CA LEU A 679 -8.77 -13.14 34.76
C LEU A 679 -9.50 -13.99 35.80
N THR A 680 -10.46 -14.81 35.36
CA THR A 680 -11.07 -15.81 36.22
C THR A 680 -10.08 -16.95 36.51
N PRO A 681 -10.30 -17.77 37.55
CA PRO A 681 -9.42 -18.89 37.86
C PRO A 681 -9.15 -19.83 36.67
N GLU A 682 -10.15 -20.03 35.80
CA GLU A 682 -10.08 -20.88 34.61
C GLU A 682 -9.30 -20.24 33.44
N GLN A 683 -9.14 -18.91 33.47
CA GLN A 683 -8.39 -18.16 32.47
C GLN A 683 -6.92 -17.95 32.87
N ILE A 684 -6.61 -18.12 34.16
CA ILE A 684 -5.23 -18.07 34.66
C ILE A 684 -4.51 -19.33 34.19
N TYR A 685 -3.47 -19.14 33.38
CA TYR A 685 -2.64 -20.24 32.89
C TYR A 685 -1.40 -20.41 33.78
N ASP A 686 -1.09 -21.65 34.13
CA ASP A 686 0.04 -22.00 35.01
C ASP A 686 1.24 -22.63 34.25
N GLY A 687 1.10 -22.84 32.94
CA GLY A 687 2.09 -23.55 32.11
C GLY A 687 1.84 -25.06 31.99
N LYS A 688 0.88 -25.60 32.76
CA LYS A 688 0.50 -27.01 32.84
C LYS A 688 -0.97 -27.23 32.49
#